data_AF-I3JSR2-F1
#
_entry.id   AF-I3JSR2-F1
#
_cell.length_a   1.000
_cell.length_b   1.000
_cell.length_c   1.000
_cell.angle_alpha   90.00
_cell.angle_beta   90.00
_cell.angle_gamma   90.00
#
_symmetry.space_group_name_H-M   'P 1'
#
loop_
_entity.id
_entity.type
_entity.pdbx_description
1 polymer ?
#
loop_
_entity_poly.entity_id
_entity_poly.type
_entity_poly.pdbx_seq_one_letter_code
_entity_poly.pdbx_strand_id
1 'polypeptide(L)'
;MLISQLREITGIQDQQILYRALNVSQGDIGHAVGLLTTQTAELQDPGEPQESGTSGEAWEGQKGLPKDELQTAIELSLQESHKAQEEEREFHRALEASAEENAARIKRKRCEAQSEMCSPAEWIRQDDWPVGIRNVGNTCWFSAVIQSLFHLPVFRRLVLNYHLSEKILEKNIAFMQELRCLFALMVGSTRRFVDPSAAVELLRDAFRTNEAQQDVSEFSHKLLDWLEDAFQNAEDKQHNPMVQLFYGTFVTERRHEGKTVYNIEQFGQYPLQVNGFNNLDECLEGAMVEKEIESVHSEHHVTSGRERWFKKLPPVLTFELSRFEFNTQLGRPEKIHKKLEFPQIIYMDRYLHKNIEQTHERRGEVKKLKEQLAVLQQKLECYKNYGSGPTKYPLADMLQFVLEFATTKPTSVSPAEDSRQAASSPTPPSAPLSESSCISSESLGSSVSSCQRTPIYKPFTQCRQPIDCPPHPAPHSITEEELHFAKTCLQRWRTEVENDINELKASIDRLTQTLEGMYSDNSLCQAPYRLHAVLVHEGQASAGHYWAYIYDHTNQRWLKYNDISVTESSWDELERDSFGGMTNASAYCLMYIDDRLPQLITEDTDDETGQVLHGMDSLPPILRRYVHEDNRWFQQELSEWEEQFCQTATPQEESTASAEPTSPTMQGVILAIAKARQIFDKEGPEAGLIKAFHEEYSRLYELSQEETTPQEDARLQHALVYFFQNKAPKRVIERTLLEQFTDRNLSFDERCTQSLSVVNYVMFLFALSQQWHDDYRLFRTVFVYLLTGLEHYQHGKMREALNYLAHAYETNATLLRNGEKRGVDKSLIAVYRRKCLTALNENASQLFCSGEEAKVEEGITIMDEAVIPCLHLMSRDSTLPQEDRDAMEAIRSHWCCCLGRDMDHSLQVKLGELLPRVLDGSADTVVLKDPPKVHVTQAYDLCSRLAAVMESIHNTSVVIVK
;
A
#
# COMPACT_ATOMS: atom_id res chain seq x y z
N MET A 1 -16.89 53.50 -19.66
CA MET A 1 -16.95 52.09 -19.21
C MET A 1 -15.56 51.46 -19.21
N LEU A 2 -14.84 51.43 -20.35
CA LEU A 2 -13.49 50.86 -20.47
C LEU A 2 -12.44 51.46 -19.52
N ILE A 3 -12.48 52.77 -19.25
CA ILE A 3 -11.54 53.43 -18.32
C ILE A 3 -11.81 53.07 -16.87
N SER A 4 -13.06 52.78 -16.51
CA SER A 4 -13.42 52.29 -15.17
C SER A 4 -12.83 50.89 -14.96
N GLN A 5 -12.94 50.03 -15.96
CA GLN A 5 -12.34 48.69 -15.94
C GLN A 5 -10.80 48.76 -15.89
N LEU A 6 -10.17 49.63 -16.70
CA LEU A 6 -8.72 49.83 -16.62
C LEU A 6 -8.27 50.35 -15.26
N ARG A 7 -9.02 51.26 -14.65
CA ARG A 7 -8.75 51.77 -13.30
C ARG A 7 -8.88 50.66 -12.24
N GLU A 8 -9.85 49.78 -12.39
CA GLU A 8 -10.08 48.64 -11.47
C GLU A 8 -9.00 47.55 -11.64
N ILE A 9 -8.55 47.30 -12.87
CA ILE A 9 -7.52 46.29 -13.18
C ILE A 9 -6.10 46.78 -12.83
N THR A 10 -5.79 48.06 -13.11
CA THR A 10 -4.41 48.59 -12.94
C THR A 10 -4.21 49.38 -11.64
N GLY A 11 -5.28 49.76 -10.94
CA GLY A 11 -5.23 50.60 -9.73
C GLY A 11 -4.87 52.08 -9.97
N ILE A 12 -4.61 52.49 -11.22
CA ILE A 12 -4.15 53.85 -11.57
C ILE A 12 -5.31 54.85 -11.49
N GLN A 13 -5.18 55.87 -10.65
CA GLN A 13 -6.23 56.89 -10.47
C GLN A 13 -6.17 58.04 -11.50
N ASP A 14 -5.06 58.23 -12.21
CA ASP A 14 -4.95 59.32 -13.19
C ASP A 14 -5.68 58.99 -14.51
N GLN A 15 -6.77 59.73 -14.78
CA GLN A 15 -7.58 59.52 -15.97
C GLN A 15 -6.86 59.85 -17.28
N GLN A 16 -5.90 60.79 -17.30
CA GLN A 16 -5.23 61.14 -18.56
C GLN A 16 -4.29 60.03 -19.03
N ILE A 17 -3.63 59.34 -18.10
CA ILE A 17 -2.76 58.20 -18.39
C ILE A 17 -3.58 57.03 -18.95
N LEU A 18 -4.74 56.74 -18.34
CA LEU A 18 -5.66 55.71 -18.81
C LEU A 18 -6.23 56.02 -20.21
N TYR A 19 -6.59 57.29 -20.47
CA TYR A 19 -7.05 57.72 -21.80
C TYR A 19 -5.95 57.58 -22.85
N ARG A 20 -4.71 57.92 -22.51
CA ARG A 20 -3.57 57.83 -23.43
C ARG A 20 -3.23 56.37 -23.75
N ALA A 21 -3.20 55.50 -22.75
CA ALA A 21 -2.99 54.06 -22.93
C ALA A 21 -4.11 53.41 -23.75
N LEU A 22 -5.37 53.80 -23.52
CA LEU A 22 -6.52 53.32 -24.29
C LEU A 22 -6.49 53.81 -25.75
N ASN A 23 -6.04 55.05 -25.99
CA ASN A 23 -5.89 55.58 -27.34
C ASN A 23 -4.74 54.92 -28.12
N VAL A 24 -3.61 54.67 -27.45
CA VAL A 24 -2.44 53.99 -28.07
C VAL A 24 -2.75 52.52 -28.37
N SER A 25 -3.56 51.87 -27.53
CA SER A 25 -4.04 50.50 -27.74
C SER A 25 -5.27 50.38 -28.66
N GLN A 26 -5.72 51.49 -29.26
CA GLN A 26 -6.91 51.52 -30.14
C GLN A 26 -8.17 50.89 -29.51
N GLY A 27 -8.31 50.98 -28.18
CA GLY A 27 -9.46 50.45 -27.45
C GLY A 27 -9.32 49.01 -26.93
N ASP A 28 -8.19 48.33 -27.14
CA ASP A 28 -7.91 47.01 -26.57
C ASP A 28 -7.44 47.11 -25.10
N ILE A 29 -8.25 46.59 -24.17
CA ILE A 29 -7.96 46.63 -22.73
C ILE A 29 -6.72 45.80 -22.38
N GLY A 30 -6.50 44.64 -23.00
CA GLY A 30 -5.37 43.77 -22.68
C GLY A 30 -4.05 44.43 -23.06
N HIS A 31 -4.02 45.10 -24.22
CA HIS A 31 -2.85 45.86 -24.66
C HIS A 31 -2.65 47.14 -23.84
N ALA A 32 -3.73 47.83 -23.43
CA ALA A 32 -3.65 48.98 -22.53
C ALA A 32 -3.11 48.60 -21.15
N VAL A 33 -3.54 47.48 -20.57
CA VAL A 33 -3.02 46.96 -19.29
C VAL A 33 -1.55 46.61 -19.44
N GLY A 34 -1.15 45.96 -20.53
CA GLY A 34 0.25 45.68 -20.83
C GLY A 34 1.10 46.94 -20.86
N LEU A 35 0.69 47.98 -21.58
CA LEU A 35 1.40 49.27 -21.64
C LEU A 35 1.51 49.96 -20.28
N LEU A 36 0.47 49.88 -19.44
CA LEU A 36 0.42 50.51 -18.12
C LEU A 36 1.19 49.74 -17.04
N THR A 37 1.43 48.44 -17.24
CA THR A 37 2.10 47.56 -16.27
C THR A 37 3.57 47.30 -16.60
N THR A 38 4.01 47.53 -17.84
CA THR A 38 5.36 47.15 -18.31
C THR A 38 6.36 48.31 -18.47
N GLN A 39 5.97 49.58 -18.28
CA GLN A 39 6.90 50.72 -18.40
C GLN A 39 7.12 51.46 -17.08
N THR A 40 8.14 51.02 -16.33
CA THR A 40 8.93 51.89 -15.44
C THR A 40 10.42 51.66 -15.71
N ALA A 41 10.88 52.03 -16.90
CA ALA A 41 12.26 52.41 -17.18
C ALA A 41 12.36 53.04 -18.59
N GLU A 42 12.79 54.30 -18.63
CA GLU A 42 13.42 54.98 -19.77
C GLU A 42 12.60 55.23 -21.05
N LEU A 43 12.08 56.45 -21.18
CA LEU A 43 11.92 57.11 -22.48
C LEU A 43 12.74 58.40 -22.47
N GLN A 44 13.93 58.33 -23.08
CA GLN A 44 14.70 59.48 -23.56
C GLN A 44 14.03 60.05 -24.82
N ASP A 45 13.88 61.37 -24.88
CA ASP A 45 13.54 62.14 -26.09
C ASP A 45 14.85 62.78 -26.63
N PRO A 46 15.05 62.93 -27.96
CA PRO A 46 16.34 63.31 -28.54
C PRO A 46 16.52 64.84 -28.70
N GLY A 47 17.68 65.35 -28.23
CA GLY A 47 18.47 66.50 -28.72
C GLY A 47 17.82 67.91 -28.79
N GLU A 48 18.08 68.79 -27.81
CA GLU A 48 19.07 69.91 -27.80
C GLU A 48 18.56 71.27 -28.37
N PRO A 49 19.13 72.45 -28.00
CA PRO A 49 19.45 73.00 -26.67
C PRO A 49 19.04 74.51 -26.53
N GLN A 50 18.82 75.05 -25.32
CA GLN A 50 19.06 76.49 -25.07
C GLN A 50 19.08 76.91 -23.59
N GLU A 51 19.89 77.93 -23.34
CA GLU A 51 20.39 78.50 -22.08
C GLU A 51 19.38 79.27 -21.21
N SER A 52 19.82 79.53 -19.97
CA SER A 52 19.40 80.59 -19.04
C SER A 52 18.04 80.40 -18.35
N GLY A 53 17.83 80.64 -17.06
CA GLY A 53 18.60 81.26 -16.00
C GLY A 53 17.60 81.89 -15.02
N THR A 54 17.82 81.70 -13.70
CA THR A 54 17.27 82.49 -12.56
C THR A 54 15.73 82.56 -12.39
N SER A 55 15.10 82.52 -11.22
CA SER A 55 15.45 82.66 -9.80
C SER A 55 14.16 82.52 -8.96
N GLY A 56 14.25 82.13 -7.69
CA GLY A 56 13.28 82.56 -6.67
C GLY A 56 12.79 81.49 -5.69
N GLU A 57 13.52 81.31 -4.59
CA GLU A 57 13.08 81.26 -3.17
C GLU A 57 11.77 80.53 -2.80
N ALA A 58 11.64 79.76 -1.70
CA ALA A 58 12.48 79.34 -0.58
C ALA A 58 11.67 78.26 0.17
N TRP A 59 12.33 77.41 0.96
CA TRP A 59 11.95 77.05 2.35
C TRP A 59 13.04 76.14 2.95
N GLU A 60 13.55 76.57 4.09
CA GLU A 60 14.66 75.99 4.82
C GLU A 60 14.28 74.71 5.58
N GLY A 61 15.25 73.79 5.72
CA GLY A 61 15.53 73.16 7.00
C GLY A 61 15.42 71.64 7.08
N GLN A 62 16.50 70.92 6.77
CA GLN A 62 17.10 69.95 7.73
C GLN A 62 18.47 69.46 7.24
N LYS A 63 19.42 69.40 8.18
CA LYS A 63 20.84 69.10 8.01
C LYS A 63 21.06 67.69 7.46
N GLY A 64 21.97 67.58 6.49
CA GLY A 64 22.42 66.34 5.90
C GLY A 64 23.14 65.42 6.89
N LEU A 65 22.84 64.13 6.76
CA LEU A 65 23.59 63.01 7.31
C LEU A 65 25.02 62.97 6.69
N PRO A 66 26.04 62.51 7.43
CA PRO A 66 27.38 62.34 6.88
C PRO A 66 27.36 61.28 5.76
N LYS A 67 28.00 61.56 4.63
CA LYS A 67 28.11 60.64 3.48
C LYS A 67 28.61 59.24 3.86
N ASP A 68 29.35 59.09 4.94
CA ASP A 68 29.85 57.80 5.42
C ASP A 68 28.75 56.87 5.95
N GLU A 69 27.68 57.37 6.57
CA GLU A 69 26.60 56.51 7.11
C GLU A 69 25.73 55.92 6.00
N LEU A 70 25.48 56.70 4.93
CA LEU A 70 24.76 56.20 3.76
C LEU A 70 25.59 55.15 3.02
N GLN A 71 26.90 55.36 2.94
CA GLN A 71 27.81 54.44 2.27
C GLN A 71 27.98 53.14 3.07
N THR A 72 28.01 53.23 4.40
CA THR A 72 28.02 52.07 5.31
C THR A 72 26.69 51.31 5.26
N ALA A 73 25.55 52.00 5.17
CA ALA A 73 24.24 51.37 5.02
C ALA A 73 24.07 50.66 3.67
N ILE A 74 24.63 51.23 2.60
CA ILE A 74 24.66 50.61 1.27
C ILE A 74 25.58 49.38 1.29
N GLU A 75 26.75 49.45 1.93
CA GLU A 75 27.65 48.31 2.09
C GLU A 75 27.02 47.18 2.93
N LEU A 76 26.35 47.51 4.04
CA LEU A 76 25.65 46.53 4.88
C LEU A 76 24.48 45.88 4.15
N SER A 77 23.69 46.65 3.39
CA SER A 77 22.58 46.11 2.60
C SER A 77 23.07 45.26 1.43
N LEU A 78 24.20 45.62 0.80
CA LEU A 78 24.86 44.77 -0.19
C LEU A 78 25.42 43.50 0.44
N GLN A 79 25.94 43.56 1.67
CA GLN A 79 26.47 42.41 2.40
C GLN A 79 25.36 41.46 2.88
N GLU A 80 24.20 41.99 3.31
CA GLU A 80 22.99 41.23 3.61
C GLU A 80 22.38 40.62 2.33
N SER A 81 22.36 41.35 1.22
CA SER A 81 21.93 40.82 -0.08
C SER A 81 22.87 39.72 -0.58
N HIS A 82 24.19 39.87 -0.39
CA HIS A 82 25.16 38.83 -0.70
C HIS A 82 25.03 37.61 0.21
N LYS A 83 24.78 37.79 1.52
CA LYS A 83 24.48 36.67 2.43
C LYS A 83 23.17 35.99 2.10
N ALA A 84 22.12 36.73 1.79
CA ALA A 84 20.84 36.17 1.36
C ALA A 84 20.98 35.40 0.04
N GLN A 85 21.77 35.91 -0.92
CA GLN A 85 22.10 35.17 -2.14
C GLN A 85 22.98 33.95 -1.89
N GLU A 86 23.85 33.98 -0.88
CA GLU A 86 24.72 32.86 -0.53
C GLU A 86 23.93 31.76 0.21
N GLU A 87 23.01 32.13 1.10
CA GLU A 87 22.03 31.24 1.73
C GLU A 87 21.03 30.68 0.70
N GLU A 88 20.56 31.48 -0.26
CA GLU A 88 19.70 31.04 -1.36
C GLU A 88 20.46 30.10 -2.30
N ARG A 89 21.75 30.35 -2.56
CA ARG A 89 22.62 29.42 -3.31
C ARG A 89 22.93 28.16 -2.54
N GLU A 90 23.12 28.19 -1.22
CA GLU A 90 23.28 27.00 -0.40
C GLU A 90 21.98 26.20 -0.32
N PHE A 91 20.83 26.88 -0.23
CA PHE A 91 19.51 26.28 -0.31
C PHE A 91 19.28 25.63 -1.68
N HIS A 92 19.59 26.32 -2.78
CA HIS A 92 19.54 25.75 -4.14
C HIS A 92 20.51 24.59 -4.31
N ARG A 93 21.72 24.65 -3.73
CA ARG A 93 22.71 23.58 -3.79
C ARG A 93 22.27 22.36 -2.96
N ALA A 94 21.59 22.57 -1.83
CA ALA A 94 20.96 21.51 -1.04
C ALA A 94 19.73 20.91 -1.76
N LEU A 95 18.96 21.74 -2.46
CA LEU A 95 17.83 21.31 -3.29
C LEU A 95 18.29 20.52 -4.52
N GLU A 96 19.39 20.95 -5.15
CA GLU A 96 20.06 20.23 -6.24
C GLU A 96 20.70 18.95 -5.73
N ALA A 97 21.37 18.93 -4.57
CA ALA A 97 21.91 17.72 -3.97
C ALA A 97 20.79 16.71 -3.61
N SER A 98 19.66 17.20 -3.09
CA SER A 98 18.48 16.38 -2.81
C SER A 98 17.78 15.92 -4.10
N ALA A 99 17.74 16.76 -5.14
CA ALA A 99 17.22 16.40 -6.46
C ALA A 99 18.14 15.43 -7.20
N GLU A 100 19.46 15.52 -7.02
CA GLU A 100 20.45 14.59 -7.54
C GLU A 100 20.43 13.26 -6.78
N GLU A 101 20.21 13.29 -5.46
CA GLU A 101 19.98 12.09 -4.64
C GLU A 101 18.67 11.41 -5.04
N ASN A 102 17.59 12.17 -5.24
CA ASN A 102 16.33 11.65 -5.76
C ASN A 102 16.45 11.19 -7.22
N ALA A 103 17.20 11.88 -8.07
CA ALA A 103 17.47 11.43 -9.44
C ALA A 103 18.36 10.19 -9.47
N ALA A 104 19.29 10.04 -8.52
CA ALA A 104 20.10 8.84 -8.32
C ALA A 104 19.27 7.67 -7.77
N ARG A 105 18.29 7.96 -6.89
CA ARG A 105 17.31 6.98 -6.38
C ARG A 105 16.29 6.58 -7.45
N ILE A 106 15.87 7.51 -8.30
CA ILE A 106 15.04 7.27 -9.49
C ILE A 106 15.85 6.55 -10.57
N LYS A 107 17.15 6.82 -10.73
CA LYS A 107 18.04 6.06 -11.62
C LYS A 107 18.30 4.65 -11.09
N ARG A 108 18.42 4.44 -9.77
CA ARG A 108 18.43 3.10 -9.15
C ARG A 108 17.08 2.39 -9.39
N LYS A 109 15.95 3.04 -9.12
CA LYS A 109 14.60 2.51 -9.45
C LYS A 109 14.36 2.27 -10.94
N ARG A 110 14.97 3.06 -11.84
CA ARG A 110 14.84 2.93 -13.30
C ARG A 110 15.80 1.88 -13.87
N CYS A 111 16.94 1.65 -13.22
CA CYS A 111 17.80 0.49 -13.46
C CYS A 111 17.15 -0.79 -12.92
N GLU A 112 16.43 -0.74 -11.80
CA GLU A 112 15.61 -1.87 -11.30
C GLU A 112 14.39 -2.17 -12.19
N ALA A 113 13.80 -1.16 -12.83
CA ALA A 113 12.69 -1.33 -13.77
C ALA A 113 13.11 -1.85 -15.16
N GLN A 114 14.41 -1.94 -15.45
CA GLN A 114 14.95 -2.50 -16.69
C GLN A 114 16.03 -3.52 -16.35
N SER A 115 15.61 -4.77 -16.14
CA SER A 115 16.41 -5.98 -15.91
C SER A 115 16.64 -6.37 -14.46
N GLU A 116 15.65 -7.01 -13.84
CA GLU A 116 15.83 -8.23 -13.04
C GLU A 116 14.45 -8.89 -12.90
N MET A 117 14.30 -10.14 -13.36
CA MET A 117 13.14 -10.94 -12.98
C MET A 117 13.29 -11.26 -11.48
N CYS A 118 12.74 -10.38 -10.65
CA CYS A 118 12.64 -10.60 -9.20
C CYS A 118 11.90 -11.94 -9.00
N SER A 119 12.54 -12.88 -8.30
CA SER A 119 11.95 -14.19 -8.07
C SER A 119 10.64 -14.02 -7.28
N PRO A 120 9.53 -14.67 -7.66
CA PRO A 120 8.31 -14.67 -6.86
C PRO A 120 8.55 -15.16 -5.42
N ALA A 121 9.65 -15.89 -5.16
CA ALA A 121 10.08 -16.30 -3.82
C ALA A 121 10.43 -15.12 -2.89
N GLU A 122 10.87 -13.98 -3.43
CA GLU A 122 11.15 -12.76 -2.65
C GLU A 122 9.88 -12.05 -2.17
N TRP A 123 8.72 -12.43 -2.74
CA TRP A 123 7.41 -11.91 -2.37
C TRP A 123 6.69 -12.81 -1.36
N ILE A 124 7.33 -13.86 -0.84
CA ILE A 124 6.78 -14.65 0.25
C ILE A 124 6.72 -13.79 1.50
N ARG A 125 5.54 -13.75 2.13
CA ARG A 125 5.31 -13.07 3.40
C ARG A 125 6.06 -13.81 4.51
N GLN A 126 6.77 -13.06 5.34
CA GLN A 126 7.32 -13.61 6.58
C GLN A 126 6.18 -13.84 7.58
N ASP A 127 6.22 -14.95 8.30
CA ASP A 127 5.21 -15.28 9.32
C ASP A 127 5.01 -14.11 10.28
N ASP A 128 3.74 -13.79 10.58
CA ASP A 128 3.29 -12.68 11.44
C ASP A 128 3.65 -11.24 10.99
N TRP A 129 4.29 -11.04 9.84
CA TRP A 129 4.56 -9.70 9.31
C TRP A 129 3.34 -9.11 8.60
N PRO A 130 2.98 -7.81 8.74
CA PRO A 130 1.84 -7.24 8.03
C PRO A 130 2.05 -7.15 6.51
N VAL A 131 0.94 -7.19 5.76
CA VAL A 131 0.93 -7.15 4.29
C VAL A 131 0.99 -5.72 3.78
N GLY A 132 1.85 -5.46 2.78
CA GLY A 132 1.91 -4.18 2.06
C GLY A 132 0.84 -4.04 0.96
N ILE A 133 0.66 -2.84 0.42
CA ILE A 133 -0.28 -2.59 -0.69
C ILE A 133 0.50 -2.07 -1.90
N ARG A 134 0.29 -2.67 -3.07
CA ARG A 134 0.92 -2.23 -4.31
C ARG A 134 0.40 -0.86 -4.73
N ASN A 135 1.31 0.04 -5.10
CA ASN A 135 0.96 1.34 -5.64
C ASN A 135 0.52 1.22 -7.11
N VAL A 136 -0.74 1.53 -7.40
CA VAL A 136 -1.34 1.41 -8.73
C VAL A 136 -1.54 2.81 -9.30
N GLY A 137 -0.49 3.36 -9.91
CA GLY A 137 -0.56 4.63 -10.64
C GLY A 137 -0.76 5.88 -9.76
N ASN A 138 0.22 6.16 -8.88
CA ASN A 138 0.21 7.31 -7.96
C ASN A 138 -0.96 7.30 -6.96
N THR A 139 -1.33 6.12 -6.49
CA THR A 139 -2.44 5.90 -5.54
C THR A 139 -1.93 5.56 -4.13
N CYS A 140 -0.71 5.95 -3.79
CA CYS A 140 -0.13 5.78 -2.45
C CYS A 140 -0.99 6.40 -1.33
N TRP A 141 -1.77 7.43 -1.63
CA TRP A 141 -2.78 7.98 -0.71
C TRP A 141 -3.81 6.94 -0.27
N PHE A 142 -4.23 6.05 -1.17
CA PHE A 142 -5.16 4.96 -0.88
C PHE A 142 -4.51 3.96 0.05
N SER A 143 -3.27 3.55 -0.24
CA SER A 143 -2.49 2.64 0.61
C SER A 143 -2.39 3.16 2.05
N ALA A 144 -2.04 4.43 2.23
CA ALA A 144 -1.86 5.03 3.55
C ALA A 144 -3.16 5.08 4.38
N VAL A 145 -4.28 5.47 3.75
CA VAL A 145 -5.60 5.54 4.41
C VAL A 145 -6.15 4.14 4.69
N ILE A 146 -6.04 3.21 3.74
CA ILE A 146 -6.56 1.85 3.95
C ILE A 146 -5.77 1.10 5.01
N GLN A 147 -4.44 1.23 5.03
CA GLN A 147 -3.62 0.61 6.06
C GLN A 147 -3.97 1.14 7.46
N SER A 148 -4.17 2.46 7.60
CA SER A 148 -4.51 3.07 8.88
C SER A 148 -5.88 2.63 9.39
N LEU A 149 -6.87 2.50 8.49
CA LEU A 149 -8.20 1.99 8.84
C LEU A 149 -8.21 0.47 9.10
N PHE A 150 -7.47 -0.32 8.32
CA PHE A 150 -7.40 -1.78 8.48
C PHE A 150 -6.81 -2.20 9.84
N HIS A 151 -5.84 -1.44 10.34
CA HIS A 151 -5.21 -1.71 11.63
C HIS A 151 -6.02 -1.20 12.84
N LEU A 152 -7.25 -0.73 12.63
CA LEU A 152 -8.27 -0.60 13.67
C LEU A 152 -9.09 -1.92 13.72
N PRO A 153 -8.90 -2.80 14.73
CA PRO A 153 -9.59 -4.08 14.83
C PRO A 153 -11.12 -3.98 14.72
N VAL A 154 -11.73 -2.96 15.35
CA VAL A 154 -13.18 -2.73 15.28
C VAL A 154 -13.63 -2.45 13.84
N PHE A 155 -12.90 -1.60 13.12
CA PHE A 155 -13.23 -1.27 11.73
C PHE A 155 -13.05 -2.49 10.82
N ARG A 156 -11.93 -3.21 10.99
CA ARG A 156 -11.65 -4.46 10.27
C ARG A 156 -12.77 -5.49 10.43
N ARG A 157 -13.24 -5.72 11.66
CA ARG A 157 -14.39 -6.60 11.95
C ARG A 157 -15.66 -6.14 11.24
N LEU A 158 -15.98 -4.85 11.30
CA LEU A 158 -17.18 -4.31 10.67
C LEU A 158 -17.18 -4.55 9.15
N VAL A 159 -16.04 -4.32 8.49
CA VAL A 159 -15.89 -4.53 7.04
C VAL A 159 -15.96 -6.03 6.68
N LEU A 160 -15.25 -6.90 7.41
CA LEU A 160 -15.21 -8.34 7.13
C LEU A 160 -16.59 -9.01 7.33
N ASN A 161 -17.34 -8.57 8.35
CA ASN A 161 -18.66 -9.09 8.70
C ASN A 161 -19.82 -8.32 8.03
N TYR A 162 -19.54 -7.46 7.06
CA TYR A 162 -20.58 -6.77 6.30
C TYR A 162 -21.43 -7.76 5.49
N HIS A 163 -22.76 -7.67 5.62
CA HIS A 163 -23.73 -8.50 4.91
C HIS A 163 -24.43 -7.69 3.81
N LEU A 164 -24.48 -8.25 2.61
CA LEU A 164 -25.08 -7.58 1.46
C LEU A 164 -26.62 -7.58 1.56
N SER A 165 -27.23 -6.40 1.46
CA SER A 165 -28.67 -6.29 1.19
C SER A 165 -28.92 -6.52 -0.31
N GLU A 166 -29.87 -7.38 -0.70
CA GLU A 166 -30.26 -7.74 -2.08
C GLU A 166 -30.78 -6.57 -2.96
N LYS A 167 -30.62 -5.32 -2.54
CA LYS A 167 -31.02 -4.15 -3.33
C LYS A 167 -29.99 -3.87 -4.41
N ILE A 168 -30.45 -3.17 -5.46
CA ILE A 168 -29.74 -2.80 -6.69
C ILE A 168 -28.26 -2.49 -6.39
N LEU A 169 -27.35 -3.11 -7.14
CA LEU A 169 -25.90 -2.92 -7.03
C LEU A 169 -25.52 -1.46 -7.32
N GLU A 170 -25.51 -0.64 -6.28
CA GLU A 170 -24.98 0.71 -6.32
C GLU A 170 -23.45 0.67 -6.24
N LYS A 171 -22.77 1.68 -6.79
CA LYS A 171 -21.29 1.74 -6.83
C LYS A 171 -20.65 1.63 -5.45
N ASN A 172 -21.29 2.21 -4.43
CA ASN A 172 -20.83 2.17 -3.04
C ASN A 172 -20.80 0.72 -2.52
N ILE A 173 -21.81 -0.08 -2.88
CA ILE A 173 -21.92 -1.49 -2.50
C ILE A 173 -20.83 -2.32 -3.19
N ALA A 174 -20.58 -2.09 -4.48
CA ALA A 174 -19.50 -2.76 -5.20
C ALA A 174 -18.12 -2.43 -4.60
N PHE A 175 -17.88 -1.15 -4.28
CA PHE A 175 -16.65 -0.73 -3.60
C PHE A 175 -16.48 -1.41 -2.25
N MET A 176 -17.55 -1.52 -1.45
CA MET A 176 -17.52 -2.22 -0.17
C MET A 176 -17.19 -3.70 -0.28
N GLN A 177 -17.64 -4.36 -1.35
CA GLN A 177 -17.29 -5.76 -1.60
C GLN A 177 -15.82 -5.92 -1.95
N GLU A 178 -15.28 -5.07 -2.84
CA GLU A 178 -13.86 -5.09 -3.18
C GLU A 178 -12.98 -4.75 -1.97
N LEU A 179 -13.39 -3.78 -1.14
CA LEU A 179 -12.72 -3.46 0.10
C LEU A 179 -12.71 -4.64 1.07
N ARG A 180 -13.83 -5.37 1.17
CA ARG A 180 -13.95 -6.58 1.99
C ARG A 180 -13.03 -7.71 1.51
N CYS A 181 -12.93 -7.92 0.20
CA CYS A 181 -11.99 -8.87 -0.41
C CYS A 181 -10.54 -8.46 -0.15
N LEU A 182 -10.21 -7.18 -0.32
CA LEU A 182 -8.89 -6.63 -0.02
C LEU A 182 -8.51 -6.87 1.45
N PHE A 183 -9.43 -6.60 2.38
CA PHE A 183 -9.21 -6.82 3.82
C PHE A 183 -8.98 -8.30 4.12
N ALA A 184 -9.73 -9.20 3.48
CA ALA A 184 -9.52 -10.64 3.64
C ALA A 184 -8.12 -11.08 3.18
N LEU A 185 -7.64 -10.56 2.04
CA LEU A 185 -6.29 -10.82 1.55
C LEU A 185 -5.23 -10.24 2.48
N MET A 186 -5.41 -9.02 2.99
CA MET A 186 -4.49 -8.40 3.96
C MET A 186 -4.38 -9.21 5.26
N VAL A 187 -5.45 -9.89 5.69
CA VAL A 187 -5.43 -10.75 6.87
C VAL A 187 -4.57 -11.99 6.65
N GLY A 188 -4.77 -12.75 5.57
CA GLY A 188 -4.13 -14.07 5.45
C GLY A 188 -3.60 -14.48 4.08
N SER A 189 -3.32 -13.53 3.19
CA SER A 189 -2.47 -13.82 2.03
C SER A 189 -1.06 -14.21 2.50
N THR A 190 -0.47 -15.19 1.80
CA THR A 190 0.94 -15.58 1.94
C THR A 190 1.88 -14.72 1.11
N ARG A 191 1.33 -13.77 0.33
CA ARG A 191 2.12 -12.77 -0.41
C ARG A 191 2.49 -11.61 0.51
N ARG A 192 3.67 -11.03 0.32
CA ARG A 192 4.19 -9.88 1.06
C ARG A 192 3.37 -8.61 0.83
N PHE A 193 2.72 -8.49 -0.33
CA PHE A 193 1.85 -7.38 -0.67
C PHE A 193 0.64 -7.85 -1.48
N VAL A 194 -0.44 -7.05 -1.45
CA VAL A 194 -1.67 -7.28 -2.21
C VAL A 194 -1.90 -6.15 -3.21
N ASP A 195 -2.67 -6.44 -4.26
CA ASP A 195 -2.99 -5.48 -5.32
C ASP A 195 -4.37 -4.84 -5.06
N PRO A 196 -4.45 -3.51 -4.84
CA PRO A 196 -5.72 -2.82 -4.58
C PRO A 196 -6.46 -2.40 -5.86
N SER A 197 -5.97 -2.75 -7.05
CA SER A 197 -6.48 -2.23 -8.34
C SER A 197 -8.00 -2.27 -8.45
N ALA A 198 -8.64 -3.38 -8.09
CA ALA A 198 -10.09 -3.54 -8.21
C ALA A 198 -10.88 -2.48 -7.40
N ALA A 199 -10.48 -2.23 -6.16
CA ALA A 199 -11.10 -1.21 -5.31
C ALA A 199 -10.79 0.22 -5.79
N VAL A 200 -9.53 0.45 -6.22
CA VAL A 200 -9.06 1.76 -6.69
C VAL A 200 -9.72 2.17 -8.01
N GLU A 201 -9.98 1.24 -8.92
CA GLU A 201 -10.66 1.54 -10.20
C GLU A 201 -12.11 1.98 -10.00
N LEU A 202 -12.84 1.34 -9.07
CA LEU A 202 -14.20 1.74 -8.71
C LEU A 202 -14.25 3.16 -8.14
N LEU A 203 -13.25 3.53 -7.35
CA LEU A 203 -13.09 4.90 -6.85
C LEU A 203 -12.78 5.86 -7.99
N ARG A 204 -11.77 5.57 -8.82
CA ARG A 204 -11.34 6.43 -9.93
C ARG A 204 -12.52 6.80 -10.83
N ASP A 205 -13.38 5.84 -11.14
CA ASP A 205 -14.57 6.04 -11.96
C ASP A 205 -15.65 6.92 -11.32
N ALA A 206 -15.69 6.99 -9.99
CA ALA A 206 -16.58 7.89 -9.26
C ALA A 206 -16.04 9.33 -9.12
N PHE A 207 -14.78 9.58 -9.46
CA PHE A 207 -14.15 10.90 -9.41
C PHE A 207 -13.90 11.54 -10.79
N ARG A 208 -14.23 10.87 -11.90
CA ARG A 208 -13.99 11.33 -13.30
C ARG A 208 -14.63 12.68 -13.69
N THR A 209 -15.35 13.36 -12.80
CA THR A 209 -15.96 14.66 -13.09
C THR A 209 -15.01 15.85 -12.94
N ASN A 210 -13.85 15.69 -12.26
CA ASN A 210 -12.84 16.77 -12.13
C ASN A 210 -11.43 16.22 -12.47
N GLU A 211 -10.75 16.83 -13.44
CA GLU A 211 -9.38 16.48 -13.86
C GLU A 211 -8.28 16.91 -12.86
N ALA A 212 -8.63 17.18 -11.60
CA ALA A 212 -7.68 17.52 -10.54
C ALA A 212 -7.11 16.24 -9.91
N GLN A 213 -5.80 16.22 -9.62
CA GLN A 213 -5.18 15.17 -8.81
C GLN A 213 -5.86 15.16 -7.43
N GLN A 214 -6.35 13.99 -7.01
CA GLN A 214 -7.17 13.81 -5.81
C GLN A 214 -6.33 13.94 -4.54
N ASP A 215 -6.81 14.73 -3.58
CA ASP A 215 -6.19 14.89 -2.26
C ASP A 215 -6.67 13.80 -1.27
N VAL A 216 -5.85 13.49 -0.27
CA VAL A 216 -6.15 12.48 0.77
C VAL A 216 -7.41 12.83 1.54
N SER A 217 -7.67 14.12 1.81
CA SER A 217 -8.91 14.55 2.51
C SER A 217 -10.15 14.23 1.70
N GLU A 218 -10.18 14.60 0.40
CA GLU A 218 -11.33 14.35 -0.47
C GLU A 218 -11.62 12.86 -0.58
N PHE A 219 -10.57 12.04 -0.72
CA PHE A 219 -10.74 10.58 -0.70
C PHE A 219 -11.27 10.08 0.64
N SER A 220 -10.64 10.48 1.75
CA SER A 220 -11.01 9.99 3.08
C SER A 220 -12.44 10.36 3.46
N HIS A 221 -12.88 11.56 3.11
CA HIS A 221 -14.26 11.99 3.28
C HIS A 221 -15.22 11.15 2.45
N LYS A 222 -14.97 11.00 1.14
CA LYS A 222 -15.86 10.22 0.28
C LYS A 222 -15.89 8.73 0.64
N LEU A 223 -14.76 8.18 1.08
CA LEU A 223 -14.65 6.82 1.59
C LEU A 223 -15.57 6.64 2.81
N LEU A 224 -15.49 7.55 3.79
CA LEU A 224 -16.34 7.52 4.98
C LEU A 224 -17.82 7.71 4.64
N ASP A 225 -18.16 8.60 3.70
CA ASP A 225 -19.54 8.79 3.23
C ASP A 225 -20.09 7.50 2.59
N TRP A 226 -19.30 6.85 1.74
CA TRP A 226 -19.71 5.58 1.11
C TRP A 226 -19.83 4.44 2.11
N LEU A 227 -18.95 4.40 3.11
CA LEU A 227 -19.03 3.47 4.24
C LEU A 227 -20.30 3.75 5.07
N GLU A 228 -20.59 5.01 5.37
CA GLU A 228 -21.81 5.40 6.08
C GLU A 228 -23.05 4.93 5.31
N ASP A 229 -23.15 5.26 4.03
CA ASP A 229 -24.27 4.88 3.16
C ASP A 229 -24.43 3.36 3.06
N ALA A 230 -23.33 2.62 2.90
CA ALA A 230 -23.39 1.17 2.75
C ALA A 230 -23.81 0.44 4.04
N PHE A 231 -23.45 0.97 5.21
CA PHE A 231 -23.87 0.44 6.51
C PHE A 231 -25.23 1.00 6.98
N GLN A 232 -25.84 1.91 6.23
CA GLN A 232 -27.13 2.49 6.55
C GLN A 232 -28.27 1.52 6.22
N ASN A 233 -28.71 0.74 7.22
CA ASN A 233 -29.89 -0.10 7.08
C ASN A 233 -31.17 0.74 6.94
N ALA A 234 -32.08 0.32 6.05
CA ALA A 234 -33.35 1.02 5.79
C ALA A 234 -34.29 1.09 7.02
N GLU A 235 -34.07 0.25 8.04
CA GLU A 235 -34.96 0.10 9.20
C GLU A 235 -34.46 0.85 10.46
N ASP A 236 -33.17 1.19 10.58
CA ASP A 236 -32.61 1.79 11.81
C ASP A 236 -31.58 2.90 11.54
N LYS A 237 -32.08 4.12 11.28
CA LYS A 237 -31.22 5.30 11.04
C LYS A 237 -30.40 5.76 12.26
N GLN A 238 -30.73 5.29 13.46
CA GLN A 238 -30.11 5.75 14.71
C GLN A 238 -28.87 4.93 15.14
N HIS A 239 -28.57 3.81 14.48
CA HIS A 239 -27.54 2.87 14.95
C HIS A 239 -26.54 2.46 13.86
N ASN A 240 -26.04 3.42 13.09
CA ASN A 240 -24.97 3.16 12.13
C ASN A 240 -23.61 2.99 12.87
N PRO A 241 -22.96 1.81 12.79
CA PRO A 241 -21.71 1.55 13.51
C PRO A 241 -20.55 2.43 13.03
N MET A 242 -20.52 2.84 11.75
CA MET A 242 -19.49 3.73 11.21
C MET A 242 -19.62 5.13 11.78
N VAL A 243 -20.85 5.66 11.85
CA VAL A 243 -21.12 6.97 12.45
C VAL A 243 -20.75 6.97 13.94
N GLN A 244 -21.02 5.89 14.66
CA GLN A 244 -20.65 5.78 16.07
C GLN A 244 -19.14 5.73 16.30
N LEU A 245 -18.37 5.20 15.35
CA LEU A 245 -16.92 5.02 15.46
C LEU A 245 -16.14 6.30 15.12
N PHE A 246 -16.53 7.01 14.07
CA PHE A 246 -15.76 8.15 13.53
C PHE A 246 -16.39 9.52 13.76
N TYR A 247 -17.68 9.62 14.10
CA TYR A 247 -18.34 10.93 14.20
C TYR A 247 -18.65 11.36 15.64
N GLY A 248 -18.32 12.62 15.92
CA GLY A 248 -18.65 13.32 17.16
C GLY A 248 -19.58 14.51 16.92
N THR A 249 -19.81 15.28 17.99
CA THR A 249 -20.55 16.55 17.92
C THR A 249 -19.83 17.63 18.72
N PHE A 250 -19.83 18.85 18.20
CA PHE A 250 -19.35 20.03 18.91
C PHE A 250 -20.45 21.10 18.98
N VAL A 251 -20.37 21.95 20.00
CA VAL A 251 -21.25 23.08 20.24
C VAL A 251 -20.50 24.34 19.87
N THR A 252 -21.10 25.16 19.01
CA THR A 252 -20.66 26.53 18.77
C THR A 252 -21.46 27.49 19.65
N GLU A 253 -20.79 28.24 20.52
CA GLU A 253 -21.35 29.36 21.26
C GLU A 253 -21.07 30.67 20.49
N ARG A 254 -22.13 31.42 20.15
CA ARG A 254 -22.01 32.79 19.60
C ARG A 254 -22.67 33.79 20.55
N ARG A 255 -21.97 34.86 20.88
CA ARG A 255 -22.50 35.96 21.70
C ARG A 255 -22.85 37.15 20.82
N HIS A 256 -24.13 37.31 20.49
CA HIS A 256 -24.62 38.45 19.72
C HIS A 256 -25.56 39.30 20.59
N GLU A 257 -25.26 40.59 20.75
CA GLU A 257 -26.11 41.56 21.47
C GLU A 257 -26.56 41.10 22.89
N GLY A 258 -25.68 40.43 23.63
CA GLY A 258 -25.99 39.94 24.99
C GLY A 258 -26.87 38.68 25.05
N LYS A 259 -27.23 38.09 23.90
CA LYS A 259 -27.87 36.77 23.81
C LYS A 259 -26.86 35.73 23.33
N THR A 260 -26.74 34.64 24.08
CA THR A 260 -25.90 33.50 23.71
C THR A 260 -26.72 32.53 22.86
N VAL A 261 -26.27 32.26 21.63
CA VAL A 261 -26.87 31.28 20.72
C VAL A 261 -25.96 30.06 20.66
N TYR A 262 -26.55 28.87 20.78
CA TYR A 262 -25.86 27.59 20.71
C TYR A 262 -26.25 26.87 19.41
N ASN A 263 -25.25 26.43 18.63
CA ASN A 263 -25.45 25.54 17.48
C ASN A 263 -24.72 24.22 17.73
N ILE A 264 -25.37 23.09 17.46
CA ILE A 264 -24.73 21.76 17.58
C ILE A 264 -24.47 21.25 16.17
N GLU A 265 -23.21 20.95 15.88
CA GLU A 265 -22.75 20.47 14.58
C GLU A 265 -22.07 19.10 14.75
N GLN A 266 -22.28 18.22 13.78
CA GLN A 266 -21.62 16.91 13.71
C GLN A 266 -20.31 17.04 12.95
N PHE A 267 -19.29 16.29 13.36
CA PHE A 267 -18.00 16.25 12.68
C PHE A 267 -17.49 14.81 12.62
N GLY A 268 -16.81 14.47 11.53
CA GLY A 268 -16.03 13.23 11.40
C GLY A 268 -14.55 13.55 11.62
N GLN A 269 -13.93 14.13 10.59
CA GLN A 269 -12.57 14.67 10.66
C GLN A 269 -12.62 16.13 11.13
N TYR A 270 -11.71 16.51 12.03
CA TYR A 270 -11.63 17.89 12.53
C TYR A 270 -10.45 18.63 11.88
N PRO A 271 -10.70 19.60 10.98
CA PRO A 271 -9.65 20.30 10.27
C PRO A 271 -8.97 21.34 11.16
N LEU A 272 -7.64 21.40 11.06
CA LEU A 272 -6.75 22.24 11.87
C LEU A 272 -5.77 22.98 10.97
N GLN A 273 -5.69 24.30 11.14
CA GLN A 273 -4.71 25.12 10.43
C GLN A 273 -3.40 25.15 11.21
N VAL A 274 -2.32 24.73 10.55
CA VAL A 274 -1.00 24.60 11.21
C VAL A 274 -0.27 25.94 11.36
N ASN A 275 -0.60 26.93 10.52
CA ASN A 275 0.11 28.19 10.51
C ASN A 275 0.06 28.91 11.87
N GLY A 276 1.21 29.43 12.30
CA GLY A 276 1.33 30.20 13.55
C GLY A 276 1.48 29.37 14.83
N PHE A 277 1.20 28.06 14.82
CA PHE A 277 1.24 27.21 16.03
C PHE A 277 2.49 26.34 16.12
N ASN A 278 2.89 25.93 17.32
CA ASN A 278 4.08 25.08 17.53
C ASN A 278 3.73 23.65 17.94
N ASN A 279 2.57 23.46 18.57
CA ASN A 279 2.08 22.16 19.00
C ASN A 279 0.58 21.99 18.72
N LEU A 280 0.11 20.74 18.79
CA LEU A 280 -1.27 20.37 18.53
C LEU A 280 -2.25 21.04 19.51
N ASP A 281 -1.86 21.19 20.78
CA ASP A 281 -2.70 21.82 21.80
C ASP A 281 -2.99 23.29 21.49
N GLU A 282 -1.98 24.05 21.06
CA GLU A 282 -2.09 25.43 20.59
C GLU A 282 -2.95 25.53 19.33
N CYS A 283 -2.80 24.59 18.41
CA CYS A 283 -3.57 24.54 17.17
C CYS A 283 -5.07 24.28 17.45
N LEU A 284 -5.38 23.34 18.34
CA LEU A 284 -6.75 23.08 18.81
C LEU A 284 -7.34 24.29 19.54
N GLU A 285 -6.57 24.91 20.43
CA GLU A 285 -7.00 26.10 21.16
C GLU A 285 -7.33 27.26 20.20
N GLY A 286 -6.49 27.49 19.18
CA GLY A 286 -6.73 28.47 18.12
C GLY A 286 -7.97 28.16 17.28
N ALA A 287 -8.19 26.89 16.92
CA ALA A 287 -9.36 26.46 16.16
C ALA A 287 -10.67 26.53 16.96
N MET A 288 -10.60 26.47 18.30
CA MET A 288 -11.76 26.54 19.18
C MET A 288 -12.16 27.97 19.54
N VAL A 289 -11.23 28.92 19.45
CA VAL A 289 -11.46 30.35 19.74
C VAL A 289 -11.26 31.15 18.45
N GLU A 290 -12.29 31.19 17.60
CA GLU A 290 -12.27 32.04 16.40
C GLU A 290 -12.42 33.51 16.83
N LYS A 291 -11.30 34.25 16.86
CA LYS A 291 -11.34 35.71 16.92
C LYS A 291 -11.71 36.23 15.54
N GLU A 292 -12.84 36.92 15.41
CA GLU A 292 -13.23 37.51 14.13
C GLU A 292 -12.17 38.50 13.62
N ILE A 293 -12.03 38.53 12.30
CA ILE A 293 -11.28 39.51 11.51
C ILE A 293 -11.90 40.88 11.80
N GLU A 294 -11.07 41.85 12.20
CA GLU A 294 -11.50 43.24 12.37
C GLU A 294 -12.11 43.76 11.06
N SER A 295 -13.44 43.75 10.97
CA SER A 295 -14.13 44.41 9.87
C SER A 295 -13.97 45.92 10.07
N VAL A 296 -13.14 46.55 9.24
CA VAL A 296 -12.75 47.98 9.29
C VAL A 296 -13.94 48.95 9.12
N HIS A 297 -15.18 48.48 9.06
CA HIS A 297 -16.36 49.31 8.76
C HIS A 297 -17.55 48.99 9.67
N SER A 298 -17.50 49.37 10.95
CA SER A 298 -18.66 49.90 11.69
C SER A 298 -18.26 50.39 13.09
N GLU A 299 -18.67 51.59 13.47
CA GLU A 299 -18.35 52.27 14.75
C GLU A 299 -19.08 51.68 15.98
N HIS A 300 -19.43 50.40 15.97
CA HIS A 300 -20.05 49.72 17.09
C HIS A 300 -19.23 48.49 17.49
N HIS A 301 -18.27 48.71 18.41
CA HIS A 301 -17.51 47.63 19.05
C HIS A 301 -18.42 46.81 19.98
N VAL A 302 -19.05 45.78 19.44
CA VAL A 302 -19.49 44.62 20.21
C VAL A 302 -18.61 43.45 19.76
N THR A 303 -17.70 43.01 20.62
CA THR A 303 -16.87 41.83 20.39
C THR A 303 -17.75 40.57 20.44
N SER A 304 -18.31 40.17 19.30
CA SER A 304 -19.00 38.89 19.13
C SER A 304 -17.95 37.79 18.97
N GLY A 305 -17.53 37.19 20.09
CA GLY A 305 -16.67 36.00 20.06
C GLY A 305 -17.46 34.76 19.67
N ARG A 306 -16.90 33.93 18.76
CA ARG A 306 -17.37 32.59 18.45
C ARG A 306 -16.44 31.57 19.11
N GLU A 307 -16.99 30.74 19.99
CA GLU A 307 -16.24 29.66 20.63
C GLU A 307 -16.85 28.30 20.24
N ARG A 308 -15.99 27.29 20.10
CA ARG A 308 -16.40 25.91 19.82
C ARG A 308 -15.98 25.00 20.96
N TRP A 309 -16.81 24.01 21.30
CA TRP A 309 -16.60 23.08 22.41
C TRP A 309 -17.04 21.68 22.02
N PHE A 310 -16.22 20.65 22.25
CA PHE A 310 -16.65 19.28 21.96
C PHE A 310 -17.70 18.81 22.96
N LYS A 311 -18.85 18.33 22.46
CA LYS A 311 -19.92 17.78 23.28
C LYS A 311 -19.82 16.27 23.39
N LYS A 312 -19.60 15.60 22.26
CA LYS A 312 -19.35 14.16 22.17
C LYS A 312 -18.16 13.93 21.25
N LEU A 313 -17.13 13.27 21.74
CA LEU A 313 -15.99 12.86 20.92
C LEU A 313 -16.24 11.45 20.34
N PRO A 314 -15.79 11.17 19.11
CA PRO A 314 -15.81 9.82 18.57
C PRO A 314 -14.76 8.93 19.26
N PRO A 315 -14.96 7.60 19.31
CA PRO A 315 -13.92 6.65 19.74
C PRO A 315 -12.64 6.74 18.90
N VAL A 316 -12.76 6.99 17.59
CA VAL A 316 -11.63 7.27 16.69
C VAL A 316 -11.70 8.74 16.28
N LEU A 317 -10.74 9.53 16.75
CA LEU A 317 -10.66 10.96 16.53
C LEU A 317 -9.59 11.29 15.49
N THR A 318 -9.99 11.91 14.39
CA THR A 318 -9.11 12.26 13.27
C THR A 318 -8.93 13.77 13.15
N PHE A 319 -7.68 14.20 13.09
CA PHE A 319 -7.30 15.60 12.84
C PHE A 319 -6.66 15.72 11.47
N GLU A 320 -7.21 16.62 10.64
CA GLU A 320 -6.64 16.98 9.35
C GLU A 320 -5.77 18.22 9.54
N LEU A 321 -4.48 18.12 9.21
CA LEU A 321 -3.49 19.18 9.36
C LEU A 321 -3.30 19.92 8.04
N SER A 322 -4.04 21.02 7.87
CA SER A 322 -3.89 21.89 6.72
C SER A 322 -2.59 22.70 6.83
N ARG A 323 -1.65 22.37 5.95
CA ARG A 323 -0.35 23.05 5.81
C ARG A 323 -0.27 23.89 4.54
N PHE A 324 -1.30 23.94 3.71
CA PHE A 324 -1.26 24.73 2.49
C PHE A 324 -1.87 26.11 2.71
N GLU A 325 -1.10 27.14 2.37
CA GLU A 325 -1.57 28.52 2.35
C GLU A 325 -1.29 29.17 1.00
N PHE A 326 -2.18 30.06 0.58
CA PHE A 326 -1.99 30.77 -0.67
C PHE A 326 -0.92 31.86 -0.50
N ASN A 327 0.24 31.66 -1.11
CA ASN A 327 1.28 32.67 -1.11
C ASN A 327 0.92 33.75 -2.15
N THR A 328 0.52 34.93 -1.69
CA THR A 328 0.11 36.05 -2.56
C THR A 328 1.26 36.60 -3.42
N GLN A 329 2.51 36.43 -3.00
CA GLN A 329 3.69 36.87 -3.75
C GLN A 329 4.00 35.92 -4.91
N LEU A 330 3.84 34.61 -4.69
CA LEU A 330 4.11 33.57 -5.69
C LEU A 330 2.88 33.20 -6.54
N GLY A 331 1.68 33.64 -6.15
CA GLY A 331 0.43 33.36 -6.86
C GLY A 331 0.02 31.88 -6.86
N ARG A 332 0.54 31.06 -5.94
CA ARG A 332 0.28 29.61 -5.85
C ARG A 332 0.17 29.16 -4.39
N PRO A 333 -0.57 28.07 -4.10
CA PRO A 333 -0.56 27.47 -2.77
C PRO A 333 0.83 26.90 -2.44
N GLU A 334 1.32 27.19 -1.25
CA GLU A 334 2.62 26.75 -0.75
C GLU A 334 2.43 25.95 0.55
N LYS A 335 3.27 24.92 0.70
CA LYS A 335 3.28 24.06 1.88
C LYS A 335 4.08 24.72 3.00
N ILE A 336 3.50 24.81 4.18
CA ILE A 336 4.14 25.31 5.39
C ILE A 336 5.00 24.21 5.99
N HIS A 337 6.32 24.43 5.95
CA HIS A 337 7.32 23.52 6.52
C HIS A 337 7.62 23.78 8.01
N LYS A 338 6.86 24.65 8.69
CA LYS A 338 7.03 24.89 10.12
C LYS A 338 6.83 23.59 10.92
N LYS A 339 7.71 23.37 11.91
CA LYS A 339 7.60 22.27 12.87
C LYS A 339 6.31 22.40 13.69
N LEU A 340 5.50 21.34 13.71
CA LEU A 340 4.33 21.19 14.57
C LEU A 340 4.46 19.89 15.36
N GLU A 341 4.55 20.01 16.68
CA GLU A 341 4.68 18.88 17.59
C GLU A 341 3.31 18.34 17.99
N PHE A 342 3.16 17.02 18.06
CA PHE A 342 1.94 16.38 18.54
C PHE A 342 2.29 15.20 19.47
N PRO A 343 1.55 15.02 20.58
CA PRO A 343 1.90 14.02 21.58
C PRO A 343 1.43 12.61 21.20
N GLN A 344 2.05 11.58 21.80
CA GLN A 344 1.52 10.20 21.69
C GLN A 344 0.19 10.02 22.42
N ILE A 345 -0.06 10.78 23.47
CA ILE A 345 -1.32 10.78 24.22
C ILE A 345 -1.78 12.23 24.38
N ILE A 346 -2.98 12.53 23.90
CA ILE A 346 -3.64 13.82 24.08
C ILE A 346 -4.80 13.68 25.07
N TYR A 347 -4.91 14.62 26.01
CA TYR A 347 -6.02 14.68 26.96
C TYR A 347 -7.06 15.69 26.48
N MET A 348 -8.22 15.20 26.07
CA MET A 348 -9.24 16.04 25.43
C MET A 348 -10.13 16.81 26.43
N ASP A 349 -9.97 16.61 27.74
CA ASP A 349 -10.84 17.19 28.76
C ASP A 349 -10.93 18.70 28.72
N ARG A 350 -9.82 19.40 28.42
CA ARG A 350 -9.80 20.87 28.34
C ARG A 350 -10.68 21.41 27.21
N TYR A 351 -11.00 20.59 26.22
CA TYR A 351 -11.79 20.96 25.04
C TYR A 351 -13.26 20.50 25.13
N LEU A 352 -13.63 19.77 26.19
CA LEU A 352 -14.99 19.28 26.36
C LEU A 352 -15.91 20.35 26.99
N HIS A 353 -17.12 20.48 26.46
CA HIS A 353 -18.14 21.42 26.95
C HIS A 353 -18.47 21.21 28.44
N LYS A 354 -18.34 19.99 28.97
CA LYS A 354 -18.56 19.69 30.41
C LYS A 354 -17.60 20.45 31.34
N ASN A 355 -16.43 20.85 30.85
CA ASN A 355 -15.35 21.46 31.63
C ASN A 355 -15.16 22.95 31.33
N ILE A 356 -16.12 23.58 30.61
CA ILE A 356 -16.02 24.96 30.13
C ILE A 356 -15.62 25.97 31.21
N GLU A 357 -16.21 25.89 32.41
CA GLU A 357 -15.91 26.80 33.53
C GLU A 357 -14.46 26.66 34.01
N GLN A 358 -13.98 25.43 34.22
CA GLN A 358 -12.61 25.14 34.63
C GLN A 358 -11.62 25.58 33.55
N THR A 359 -11.92 25.30 32.28
CA THR A 359 -11.08 25.72 31.16
C THR A 359 -10.99 27.24 31.05
N HIS A 360 -12.11 27.97 31.23
CA HIS A 360 -12.07 29.45 31.21
C HIS A 360 -11.25 30.04 32.34
N GLU A 361 -11.36 29.50 33.56
CA GLU A 361 -10.54 29.93 34.70
C GLU A 361 -9.05 29.72 34.40
N ARG A 362 -8.68 28.52 33.95
CA ARG A 362 -7.30 28.18 33.55
C ARG A 362 -6.79 29.04 32.39
N ARG A 363 -7.60 29.31 31.37
CA ARG A 363 -7.26 30.24 30.26
C ARG A 363 -6.96 31.64 30.78
N GLY A 364 -7.73 32.12 31.76
CA GLY A 364 -7.51 33.41 32.41
C GLY A 364 -6.18 33.47 33.17
N GLU A 365 -5.83 32.40 33.88
CA GLU A 365 -4.54 32.26 34.57
C GLU A 365 -3.37 32.18 33.58
N VAL A 366 -3.48 31.34 32.55
CA VAL A 366 -2.48 31.21 31.48
C VAL A 366 -2.25 32.55 30.80
N LYS A 367 -3.31 33.32 30.50
CA LYS A 367 -3.17 34.66 29.91
C LYS A 367 -2.35 35.59 30.81
N LYS A 368 -2.65 35.64 32.10
CA LYS A 368 -1.89 36.46 33.08
C LYS A 368 -0.43 36.03 33.18
N LEU A 369 -0.17 34.71 33.21
CA LEU A 369 1.20 34.17 33.25
C LEU A 369 1.97 34.48 31.96
N LYS A 370 1.33 34.37 30.78
CA LYS A 370 1.94 34.75 29.49
C LYS A 370 2.27 36.24 29.42
N GLU A 371 1.39 37.11 29.93
CA GLU A 371 1.65 38.55 30.01
C GLU A 371 2.83 38.86 30.94
N GLN A 372 2.92 38.21 32.11
CA GLN A 372 4.06 38.33 33.02
C GLN A 372 5.36 37.84 32.38
N LEU A 373 5.30 36.69 31.70
CA LEU A 373 6.44 36.11 30.99
C LEU A 373 6.96 37.07 29.92
N ALA A 374 6.08 37.67 29.12
CA ALA A 374 6.44 38.65 28.09
C ALA A 374 7.16 39.87 28.69
N VAL A 375 6.71 40.38 29.84
CA VAL A 375 7.37 41.49 30.55
C VAL A 375 8.77 41.09 31.04
N LEU A 376 8.93 39.89 31.59
CA LEU A 376 10.25 39.40 32.04
C LEU A 376 11.20 39.16 30.87
N GLN A 377 10.71 38.59 29.76
CA GLN A 377 11.48 38.39 28.54
C GLN A 377 11.93 39.74 27.96
N GLN A 378 11.04 40.74 27.90
CA GLN A 378 11.39 42.09 27.46
C GLN A 378 12.47 42.72 28.35
N LYS A 379 12.38 42.56 29.68
CA LYS A 379 13.41 43.03 30.61
C LYS A 379 14.76 42.34 30.38
N LEU A 380 14.76 41.02 30.21
CA LEU A 380 15.98 40.25 29.91
C LEU A 380 16.60 40.70 28.57
N GLU A 381 15.76 40.97 27.59
CA GLU A 381 16.18 41.45 26.28
C GLU A 381 16.89 42.81 26.36
N CYS A 382 16.46 43.71 27.26
CA CYS A 382 17.17 44.97 27.52
C CYS A 382 18.60 44.77 28.04
N TYR A 383 18.90 43.69 28.77
CA TYR A 383 20.25 43.37 29.24
C TYR A 383 21.09 42.68 28.17
N LYS A 384 20.48 41.82 27.33
CA LYS A 384 21.17 41.12 26.23
C LYS A 384 21.48 42.05 25.05
N ASN A 385 20.53 42.92 24.72
CA ASN A 385 20.60 43.85 23.60
C ASN A 385 20.63 45.29 24.14
N TYR A 386 21.70 45.60 24.88
CA TYR A 386 21.92 46.92 25.47
C TYR A 386 22.64 47.85 24.48
N GLY A 387 22.22 49.12 24.45
CA GLY A 387 22.81 50.16 23.61
C GLY A 387 21.78 51.03 22.90
N SER A 388 22.16 52.28 22.62
CA SER A 388 21.32 53.25 21.88
C SER A 388 21.60 53.29 20.38
N GLY A 389 22.65 52.59 19.92
CA GLY A 389 23.04 52.51 18.51
C GLY A 389 22.35 51.38 17.74
N PRO A 390 22.60 51.28 16.41
CA PRO A 390 22.06 50.19 15.58
C PRO A 390 22.64 48.82 15.98
N THR A 391 23.87 48.79 16.48
CA THR A 391 24.50 47.60 17.06
C THR A 391 24.31 47.60 18.57
N LYS A 392 23.81 46.47 19.08
CA LYS A 392 23.54 46.25 20.51
C LYS A 392 24.39 45.10 21.01
N TYR A 393 24.80 45.16 22.27
CA TYR A 393 25.66 44.18 22.89
C TYR A 393 25.14 43.79 24.29
N PRO A 394 25.50 42.60 24.81
CA PRO A 394 25.18 42.25 26.19
C PRO A 394 25.87 43.20 27.17
N LEU A 395 25.11 43.73 28.13
CA LEU A 395 25.63 44.70 29.09
C LEU A 395 26.77 44.12 29.95
N ALA A 396 26.67 42.84 30.34
CA ALA A 396 27.71 42.15 31.11
C ALA A 396 29.03 42.08 30.34
N ASP A 397 28.98 41.79 29.03
CA ASP A 397 30.15 41.71 28.17
C ASP A 397 30.78 43.10 27.95
N MET A 398 29.95 44.14 27.75
CA MET A 398 30.44 45.52 27.68
C MET A 398 31.15 45.95 28.96
N LEU A 399 30.56 45.66 30.14
CA LEU A 399 31.20 45.96 31.42
C LEU A 399 32.53 45.22 31.56
N GLN A 400 32.62 43.99 31.04
CA GLN A 400 33.87 43.24 31.03
C GLN A 400 34.90 43.85 30.08
N PHE A 401 34.53 44.19 28.84
CA PHE A 401 35.46 44.81 27.88
C PHE A 401 35.94 46.18 28.35
N VAL A 402 35.07 46.98 28.97
CA VAL A 402 35.47 48.28 29.57
C VAL A 402 36.41 48.06 30.75
N LEU A 403 36.18 47.03 31.57
CA LEU A 403 37.07 46.67 32.67
C LEU A 403 38.44 46.18 32.15
N GLU A 404 38.46 45.36 31.11
CA GLU A 404 39.68 44.90 30.44
C GLU A 404 40.46 46.08 29.84
N PHE A 405 39.77 46.98 29.14
CA PHE A 405 40.37 48.21 28.61
C PHE A 405 40.99 49.05 29.74
N ALA A 406 40.23 49.34 30.81
CA ALA A 406 40.71 50.14 31.93
C ALA A 406 41.90 49.51 32.66
N THR A 407 41.99 48.18 32.70
CA THR A 407 43.08 47.44 33.36
C THR A 407 44.25 47.13 32.44
N THR A 408 44.13 47.41 31.14
CA THR A 408 45.22 47.27 30.17
C THR A 408 46.26 48.35 30.43
N LYS A 409 47.54 47.97 30.51
CA LYS A 409 48.62 48.92 30.79
C LYS A 409 48.80 49.89 29.61
N PRO A 410 48.94 51.21 29.85
CA PRO A 410 49.24 52.17 28.79
C PRO A 410 50.55 51.78 28.11
N THR A 411 50.51 51.47 26.81
CA THR A 411 51.72 51.30 26.02
C THR A 411 52.06 52.68 25.45
N SER A 412 53.21 53.23 25.83
CA SER A 412 53.68 54.54 25.37
C SER A 412 54.13 54.49 23.90
N VAL A 413 53.20 54.38 22.96
CA VAL A 413 53.49 54.59 21.53
C VAL A 413 52.30 55.28 20.87
N SER A 414 52.49 56.53 20.46
CA SER A 414 51.56 57.32 19.66
C SER A 414 51.37 56.71 18.26
N PRO A 415 50.18 56.81 17.62
CA PRO A 415 50.00 56.37 16.24
C PRO A 415 50.52 57.45 15.30
N ALA A 416 51.83 57.47 15.10
CA ALA A 416 52.46 58.23 14.03
C ALA A 416 53.73 57.48 13.63
N GLU A 417 53.61 56.45 12.80
CA GLU A 417 54.58 56.18 11.72
C GLU A 417 54.10 55.10 10.73
N ASP A 418 54.29 55.48 9.46
CA ASP A 418 54.48 54.70 8.24
C ASP A 418 53.34 54.13 7.39
N SER A 419 53.09 54.90 6.32
CA SER A 419 52.68 54.44 5.00
C SER A 419 53.85 53.78 4.25
N ARG A 420 53.50 52.81 3.39
CA ARG A 420 54.21 52.25 2.21
C ARG A 420 54.82 50.85 2.39
N GLN A 421 54.12 49.82 1.90
CA GLN A 421 54.42 49.14 0.63
C GLN A 421 53.57 47.88 0.44
N ALA A 422 52.90 47.82 -0.71
CA ALA A 422 52.15 46.67 -1.18
C ALA A 422 53.02 45.78 -2.10
N ALA A 423 52.75 44.48 -2.01
CA ALA A 423 52.84 43.44 -3.04
C ALA A 423 54.22 42.98 -3.59
N SER A 424 54.55 41.69 -3.38
CA SER A 424 54.59 40.68 -4.47
C SER A 424 55.08 39.29 -3.99
N SER A 425 54.54 38.25 -4.61
CA SER A 425 54.92 36.81 -4.60
C SER A 425 55.16 36.35 -6.08
N PRO A 426 55.51 35.09 -6.48
CA PRO A 426 55.89 33.82 -5.80
C PRO A 426 57.03 32.95 -6.48
N THR A 427 57.26 31.70 -5.98
CA THR A 427 57.69 30.39 -6.64
C THR A 427 59.20 29.99 -6.87
N PRO A 428 59.61 28.68 -7.09
CA PRO A 428 59.54 27.42 -6.29
C PRO A 428 60.88 26.54 -6.31
N PRO A 429 60.92 25.17 -6.36
CA PRO A 429 61.24 24.21 -5.26
C PRO A 429 62.48 23.27 -5.47
N SER A 430 62.88 22.48 -4.45
CA SER A 430 63.32 21.06 -4.55
C SER A 430 63.85 20.46 -3.22
N ALA A 431 63.45 19.22 -2.94
CA ALA A 431 63.90 18.31 -1.87
C ALA A 431 65.21 17.58 -2.30
N PRO A 432 65.81 16.58 -1.59
CA PRO A 432 65.30 15.83 -0.43
C PRO A 432 66.37 15.35 0.61
N LEU A 433 65.90 14.51 1.56
CA LEU A 433 66.60 13.46 2.33
C LEU A 433 67.26 13.79 3.69
N SER A 434 66.50 13.39 4.73
CA SER A 434 66.85 12.43 5.80
C SER A 434 68.01 12.69 6.78
N GLU A 435 67.57 12.91 8.03
CA GLU A 435 67.96 12.26 9.29
C GLU A 435 69.37 12.39 9.89
N SER A 436 69.31 12.92 11.12
CA SER A 436 69.92 12.43 12.38
C SER A 436 71.15 13.16 12.93
N SER A 437 70.99 13.57 14.18
CA SER A 437 71.95 14.19 15.08
C SER A 437 72.83 13.15 15.78
N CYS A 438 74.04 13.60 16.12
CA CYS A 438 75.16 12.79 16.60
C CYS A 438 75.00 12.23 18.03
N ILE A 439 75.24 10.92 18.08
CA ILE A 439 75.66 9.95 19.11
C ILE A 439 76.33 10.50 20.40
N SER A 440 75.97 9.90 21.55
CA SER A 440 76.91 9.63 22.67
C SER A 440 76.90 8.14 23.07
N SER A 441 78.07 7.48 22.98
CA SER A 441 78.66 6.35 23.77
C SER A 441 77.77 5.20 24.30
N GLU A 442 78.11 3.89 24.31
CA GLU A 442 79.16 3.02 23.75
C GLU A 442 78.73 1.54 23.96
N SER A 443 78.96 0.70 22.94
CA SER A 443 79.06 -0.78 22.91
C SER A 443 77.82 -1.72 23.03
N LEU A 444 77.57 -2.39 21.88
CA LEU A 444 76.99 -3.72 21.58
C LEU A 444 75.86 -4.32 22.45
N GLY A 445 74.69 -4.54 21.81
CA GLY A 445 73.93 -5.78 21.97
C GLY A 445 72.41 -5.69 22.13
N SER A 446 71.69 -5.44 21.04
CA SER A 446 70.32 -5.93 20.72
C SER A 446 69.13 -5.67 21.69
N SER A 447 68.19 -4.87 21.15
CA SER A 447 66.72 -5.01 21.20
C SER A 447 65.91 -4.52 22.42
N VAL A 448 64.85 -3.76 22.08
CA VAL A 448 63.56 -3.51 22.79
C VAL A 448 63.38 -2.19 23.58
N SER A 449 62.46 -1.37 23.05
CA SER A 449 61.45 -0.51 23.72
C SER A 449 61.73 0.95 24.14
N SER A 450 60.76 1.77 23.71
CA SER A 450 60.44 3.18 23.90
C SER A 450 60.26 3.69 25.33
N CYS A 451 60.56 4.98 25.56
CA CYS A 451 59.71 5.95 26.29
C CYS A 451 60.28 7.40 26.18
N GLN A 452 59.61 8.28 25.43
CA GLN A 452 59.81 9.74 25.49
C GLN A 452 59.05 10.30 26.70
N ARG A 453 59.71 11.07 27.58
CA ARG A 453 59.07 11.80 28.69
C ARG A 453 58.60 13.17 28.18
N THR A 454 57.28 13.37 28.12
CA THR A 454 56.66 14.69 27.97
C THR A 454 56.94 15.57 29.20
N PRO A 455 57.12 16.89 29.06
CA PRO A 455 57.30 17.78 30.20
C PRO A 455 56.04 17.76 31.10
N ILE A 456 56.23 17.60 32.40
CA ILE A 456 55.15 17.62 33.39
C ILE A 456 54.78 19.08 33.64
N TYR A 457 53.67 19.53 33.06
CA TYR A 457 53.04 20.80 33.43
C TYR A 457 52.34 20.64 34.78
N LYS A 458 52.49 21.64 35.66
CA LYS A 458 51.72 21.67 36.91
C LYS A 458 50.24 21.84 36.53
N PRO A 459 49.28 21.27 37.28
CA PRO A 459 47.89 21.60 37.10
C PRO A 459 47.76 23.13 37.17
N PHE A 460 47.15 23.76 36.16
CA PHE A 460 46.92 25.21 36.03
C PHE A 460 48.04 26.13 35.48
N THR A 461 49.14 25.62 34.90
CA THR A 461 50.08 26.50 34.16
C THR A 461 49.72 26.61 32.66
N GLN A 462 49.32 27.80 32.21
CA GLN A 462 49.17 28.10 30.77
C GLN A 462 50.55 28.19 30.10
N CYS A 463 50.80 27.33 29.11
CA CYS A 463 52.04 27.30 28.34
C CYS A 463 51.85 27.89 26.95
N ARG A 464 51.92 29.22 26.86
CA ARG A 464 52.40 30.05 25.74
C ARG A 464 52.06 31.51 26.04
N GLN A 465 53.05 32.40 26.07
CA GLN A 465 52.80 33.83 25.93
C GLN A 465 52.51 34.13 24.45
N PRO A 466 51.48 34.92 24.11
CA PRO A 466 51.29 35.39 22.74
C PRO A 466 52.46 36.30 22.37
N ILE A 467 53.19 35.92 21.32
CA ILE A 467 54.20 36.74 20.65
C ILE A 467 53.45 37.63 19.65
N ASP A 468 53.78 38.92 19.68
CA ASP A 468 53.42 40.02 18.77
C ASP A 468 51.92 40.24 18.49
N CYS A 469 51.28 41.06 19.33
CA CYS A 469 49.99 41.70 19.04
C CYS A 469 50.17 43.20 18.76
N PRO A 470 49.36 43.80 17.86
CA PRO A 470 49.33 45.26 17.66
C PRO A 470 48.99 45.99 18.98
N PRO A 471 49.32 47.30 19.12
CA PRO A 471 49.11 48.02 20.37
C PRO A 471 47.66 47.88 20.81
N HIS A 472 47.46 47.22 21.95
CA HIS A 472 46.13 47.01 22.48
C HIS A 472 45.55 48.37 22.92
N PRO A 473 44.27 48.66 22.65
CA PRO A 473 43.63 49.87 23.17
C PRO A 473 43.82 49.93 24.68
N ALA A 474 44.45 50.99 25.18
CA ALA A 474 44.71 51.20 26.59
C ALA A 474 44.47 52.68 26.95
N PRO A 475 44.05 52.99 28.19
CA PRO A 475 43.88 54.37 28.64
C PRO A 475 45.20 55.15 28.58
N HIS A 476 45.15 56.42 28.14
CA HIS A 476 46.35 57.23 27.95
C HIS A 476 47.05 57.64 29.26
N SER A 477 46.29 57.94 30.31
CA SER A 477 46.81 58.26 31.66
C SER A 477 45.70 58.05 32.69
N ILE A 478 45.95 57.23 33.72
CA ILE A 478 45.00 56.97 34.81
C ILE A 478 45.77 56.89 36.13
N THR A 479 45.25 57.51 37.19
CA THR A 479 45.85 57.37 38.53
C THR A 479 45.50 56.02 39.16
N GLU A 480 46.33 55.52 40.09
CA GLU A 480 46.04 54.24 40.77
C GLU A 480 44.73 54.29 41.56
N GLU A 481 44.40 55.44 42.14
CA GLU A 481 43.15 55.65 42.88
C GLU A 481 41.92 55.62 41.95
N GLU A 482 41.99 56.30 40.80
CA GLU A 482 40.93 56.26 39.78
C GLU A 482 40.76 54.86 39.17
N LEU A 483 41.86 54.14 38.91
CA LEU A 483 41.82 52.78 38.41
C LEU A 483 41.18 51.83 39.42
N HIS A 484 41.56 51.94 40.70
CA HIS A 484 40.97 51.13 41.77
C HIS A 484 39.47 51.42 41.92
N PHE A 485 39.07 52.69 41.85
CA PHE A 485 37.67 53.10 41.89
C PHE A 485 36.88 52.56 40.69
N ALA A 486 37.35 52.78 39.45
CA ALA A 486 36.70 52.32 38.23
C ALA A 486 36.57 50.79 38.19
N LYS A 487 37.64 50.07 38.55
CA LYS A 487 37.64 48.61 38.66
C LYS A 487 36.58 48.12 39.65
N THR A 488 36.54 48.70 40.84
CA THR A 488 35.58 48.29 41.89
C THR A 488 34.13 48.56 41.44
N CYS A 489 33.87 49.72 40.83
CA CYS A 489 32.55 50.07 40.32
C CYS A 489 32.10 49.13 39.19
N LEU A 490 32.94 48.91 38.16
CA LEU A 490 32.63 48.05 37.02
C LEU A 490 32.47 46.59 37.43
N GLN A 491 33.31 46.07 38.32
CA GLN A 491 33.18 44.70 38.84
C GLN A 491 31.90 44.52 39.65
N ARG A 492 31.55 45.51 40.49
CA ARG A 492 30.29 45.48 41.24
C ARG A 492 29.08 45.50 40.31
N TRP A 493 29.02 46.45 39.37
CA TRP A 493 27.92 46.54 38.40
C TRP A 493 27.82 45.31 37.52
N ARG A 494 28.95 44.73 37.09
CA ARG A 494 28.95 43.47 36.34
C ARG A 494 28.30 42.36 37.15
N THR A 495 28.70 42.22 38.41
CA THR A 495 28.15 41.18 39.31
C THR A 495 26.65 41.41 39.55
N GLU A 496 26.22 42.66 39.75
CA GLU A 496 24.80 43.02 39.89
C GLU A 496 24.01 42.67 38.63
N VAL A 497 24.50 43.04 37.44
CA VAL A 497 23.86 42.72 36.15
C VAL A 497 23.81 41.21 35.90
N GLU A 498 24.88 40.47 36.20
CA GLU A 498 24.89 39.01 36.06
C GLU A 498 23.88 38.35 37.01
N ASN A 499 23.76 38.85 38.25
CA ASN A 499 22.76 38.38 39.21
C ASN A 499 21.33 38.68 38.73
N ASP A 500 21.06 39.90 38.24
CA ASP A 500 19.76 40.29 37.68
C ASP A 500 19.38 39.39 36.49
N ILE A 501 20.31 39.15 35.56
CA ILE A 501 20.09 38.27 34.40
C ILE A 501 19.78 36.85 34.86
N ASN A 502 20.51 36.33 35.85
CA ASN A 502 20.30 34.99 36.37
C ASN A 502 18.96 34.87 37.13
N GLU A 503 18.56 35.89 37.89
CA GLU A 503 17.26 35.92 38.56
C GLU A 503 16.10 36.03 37.57
N LEU A 504 16.25 36.84 36.51
CA LEU A 504 15.28 36.93 35.42
C LEU A 504 15.14 35.60 34.68
N LYS A 505 16.25 34.94 34.33
CA LYS A 505 16.24 33.60 33.72
C LYS A 505 15.53 32.60 34.62
N ALA A 506 15.91 32.52 35.90
CA ALA A 506 15.28 31.60 36.85
C ALA A 506 13.78 31.90 37.05
N SER A 507 13.37 33.17 36.97
CA SER A 507 11.95 33.57 37.06
C SER A 507 11.18 33.21 35.80
N ILE A 508 11.78 33.39 34.62
CA ILE A 508 11.24 32.93 33.34
C ILE A 508 11.07 31.41 33.36
N ASP A 509 12.09 30.66 33.78
CA ASP A 509 12.04 29.20 33.85
C ASP A 509 10.95 28.70 34.79
N ARG A 510 10.79 29.31 35.98
CA ARG A 510 9.70 28.99 36.92
C ARG A 510 8.32 29.27 36.32
N LEU A 511 8.15 30.40 35.64
CA LEU A 511 6.87 30.72 34.99
C LEU A 511 6.57 29.76 33.83
N THR A 512 7.56 29.42 33.00
CA THR A 512 7.43 28.45 31.92
C THR A 512 7.05 27.07 32.45
N GLN A 513 7.72 26.59 33.51
CA GLN A 513 7.40 25.31 34.15
C GLN A 513 5.97 25.31 34.75
N THR A 514 5.56 26.43 35.36
CA THR A 514 4.19 26.59 35.86
C THR A 514 3.19 26.51 34.69
N LEU A 515 3.50 27.18 33.58
CA LEU A 515 2.67 27.24 32.38
C LEU A 515 2.49 25.86 31.72
N GLU A 516 3.57 25.08 31.63
CA GLU A 516 3.55 23.68 31.16
C GLU A 516 2.70 22.78 32.07
N GLY A 517 2.74 23.02 33.39
CA GLY A 517 1.99 22.26 34.39
C GLY A 517 0.50 22.62 34.51
N MET A 518 0.02 23.74 33.93
CA MET A 518 -1.32 24.30 34.17
C MET A 518 -2.49 23.35 33.87
N TYR A 519 -2.30 22.44 32.91
CA TYR A 519 -3.33 21.51 32.47
C TYR A 519 -3.02 20.05 32.84
N SER A 520 -2.02 19.83 33.70
CA SER A 520 -1.63 18.50 34.19
C SER A 520 -2.43 18.06 35.43
N ASP A 521 -3.48 18.79 35.79
CA ASP A 521 -4.35 18.45 36.91
C ASP A 521 -5.14 17.17 36.63
N ASN A 522 -5.30 16.32 37.66
CA ASN A 522 -6.02 15.06 37.53
C ASN A 522 -7.46 15.24 37.00
N SER A 523 -8.13 16.37 37.25
CA SER A 523 -9.49 16.63 36.73
C SER A 523 -9.55 16.83 35.21
N LEU A 524 -8.45 17.27 34.59
CA LEU A 524 -8.33 17.52 33.15
C LEU A 524 -7.50 16.44 32.42
N CYS A 525 -7.28 15.30 33.08
CA CYS A 525 -6.59 14.12 32.54
C CYS A 525 -7.46 12.85 32.62
N GLN A 526 -8.75 12.95 32.28
CA GLN A 526 -9.76 11.88 32.40
C GLN A 526 -10.26 11.32 31.05
N ALA A 527 -9.90 11.95 29.93
CA ALA A 527 -10.21 11.55 28.57
C ALA A 527 -8.93 11.45 27.72
N PRO A 528 -8.06 10.46 28.00
CA PRO A 528 -6.87 10.18 27.21
C PRO A 528 -7.22 9.58 25.85
N TYR A 529 -6.57 10.11 24.81
CA TYR A 529 -6.62 9.61 23.45
C TYR A 529 -5.20 9.26 23.01
N ARG A 530 -4.97 8.00 22.62
CA ARG A 530 -3.66 7.52 22.16
C ARG A 530 -3.55 7.65 20.64
N LEU A 531 -2.42 8.15 20.16
CA LEU A 531 -2.09 8.22 18.75
C LEU A 531 -1.95 6.80 18.19
N HIS A 532 -2.78 6.47 17.21
CA HIS A 532 -2.80 5.17 16.57
C HIS A 532 -2.14 5.20 15.19
N ALA A 533 -2.40 6.24 14.39
CA ALA A 533 -1.78 6.38 13.07
C ALA A 533 -1.46 7.84 12.71
N VAL A 534 -0.43 8.03 11.89
CA VAL A 534 -0.01 9.30 11.32
C VAL A 534 0.18 9.13 9.81
N LEU A 535 -0.57 9.86 9.01
CA LEU A 535 -0.41 9.89 7.56
C LEU A 535 0.53 11.05 7.20
N VAL A 536 1.60 10.72 6.49
CA VAL A 536 2.66 11.65 6.12
C VAL A 536 2.64 11.87 4.61
N HIS A 537 2.84 13.12 4.21
CA HIS A 537 2.92 13.54 2.82
C HIS A 537 4.26 14.20 2.53
N GLU A 538 4.94 13.74 1.48
CA GLU A 538 6.14 14.37 0.90
C GLU A 538 5.85 14.82 -0.53
N GLY A 539 6.01 16.12 -0.79
CA GLY A 539 5.77 16.68 -2.12
C GLY A 539 4.95 17.97 -2.10
N GLN A 540 4.47 18.33 -3.30
CA GLN A 540 3.67 19.52 -3.56
C GLN A 540 2.18 19.20 -3.43
N ALA A 541 1.32 20.23 -3.40
CA ALA A 541 -0.14 20.07 -3.25
C ALA A 541 -0.76 19.15 -4.32
N SER A 542 -0.29 19.23 -5.56
CA SER A 542 -0.84 18.45 -6.68
C SER A 542 -0.22 17.05 -6.79
N ALA A 543 1.04 16.89 -6.38
CA ALA A 543 1.76 15.64 -6.54
C ALA A 543 2.72 15.41 -5.37
N GLY A 544 2.60 14.23 -4.77
CA GLY A 544 3.50 13.78 -3.74
C GLY A 544 3.30 12.30 -3.42
N HIS A 545 4.10 11.85 -2.48
CA HIS A 545 4.13 10.48 -2.00
C HIS A 545 3.56 10.43 -0.59
N TYR A 546 2.68 9.46 -0.35
CA TYR A 546 2.00 9.27 0.93
C TYR A 546 2.41 7.94 1.55
N TRP A 547 2.60 7.94 2.86
CA TRP A 547 2.79 6.74 3.66
C TRP A 547 2.14 6.92 5.03
N ALA A 548 2.02 5.82 5.78
CA ALA A 548 1.46 5.86 7.12
C ALA A 548 2.43 5.27 8.14
N TYR A 549 2.50 5.89 9.32
CA TYR A 549 3.00 5.26 10.53
C TYR A 549 1.82 4.76 11.34
N ILE A 550 1.84 3.51 11.78
CA ILE A 550 0.76 2.90 12.56
C ILE A 550 1.38 2.20 13.76
N TYR A 551 0.78 2.40 14.93
CA TYR A 551 1.20 1.74 16.15
C TYR A 551 0.58 0.34 16.25
N ASP A 552 1.44 -0.67 16.29
CA ASP A 552 1.08 -2.05 16.55
C ASP A 552 0.92 -2.24 18.07
N HIS A 553 -0.34 -2.26 18.53
CA HIS A 553 -0.67 -2.38 19.95
C HIS A 553 -0.30 -3.75 20.53
N THR A 554 -0.23 -4.80 19.70
CA THR A 554 0.09 -6.16 20.12
C THR A 554 1.58 -6.30 20.41
N ASN A 555 2.43 -5.79 19.51
CA ASN A 555 3.89 -5.83 19.67
C ASN A 555 4.50 -4.56 20.29
N GLN A 556 3.68 -3.57 20.62
CA GLN A 556 4.06 -2.29 21.23
C GLN A 556 5.13 -1.51 20.45
N ARG A 557 5.05 -1.50 19.11
CA ARG A 557 6.04 -0.86 18.23
C ARG A 557 5.38 -0.04 17.13
N TRP A 558 6.12 0.91 16.59
CA TRP A 558 5.70 1.67 15.41
C TRP A 558 6.11 0.91 14.14
N LEU A 559 5.20 0.86 13.18
CA LEU A 559 5.45 0.28 11.87
C LEU A 559 5.20 1.36 10.79
N LYS A 560 6.09 1.41 9.79
CA LYS A 560 6.01 2.30 8.64
C LYS A 560 5.46 1.52 7.45
N TYR A 561 4.30 1.93 6.96
CA TYR A 561 3.59 1.36 5.82
C TYR A 561 3.80 2.26 4.62
N ASN A 562 4.71 1.85 3.74
CA ASN A 562 5.08 2.57 2.53
C ASN A 562 4.88 1.65 1.33
N ASP A 563 3.64 1.65 0.79
CA ASP A 563 3.19 0.76 -0.28
C ASP A 563 3.49 -0.72 0.02
N ILE A 564 4.30 -1.39 -0.81
CA ILE A 564 4.67 -2.81 -0.67
C ILE A 564 5.63 -3.06 0.51
N SER A 565 6.24 -2.00 1.04
CA SER A 565 7.22 -2.08 2.11
C SER A 565 6.59 -1.74 3.45
N VAL A 566 6.52 -2.74 4.33
CA VAL A 566 6.19 -2.56 5.75
C VAL A 566 7.47 -2.79 6.53
N THR A 567 7.93 -1.77 7.28
CA THR A 567 9.17 -1.82 8.05
C THR A 567 8.93 -1.42 9.49
N GLU A 568 9.70 -1.97 10.42
CA GLU A 568 9.72 -1.48 11.80
C GLU A 568 10.29 -0.05 11.85
N SER A 569 9.74 0.77 12.73
CA SER A 569 10.14 2.16 12.91
C SER A 569 10.10 2.56 14.39
N SER A 570 10.66 3.72 14.69
CA SER A 570 10.73 4.30 16.03
C SER A 570 9.96 5.61 16.09
N TRP A 571 9.61 6.04 17.30
CA TRP A 571 9.02 7.35 17.52
C TRP A 571 9.93 8.48 16.99
N ASP A 572 11.25 8.38 17.18
CA ASP A 572 12.21 9.36 16.69
C ASP A 572 12.22 9.48 15.16
N GLU A 573 12.02 8.38 14.42
CA GLU A 573 11.88 8.42 12.96
C GLU A 573 10.56 9.07 12.55
N LEU A 574 9.46 8.69 13.22
CA LEU A 574 8.15 9.31 13.00
C LEU A 574 8.20 10.82 13.20
N GLU A 575 8.81 11.30 14.30
CA GLU A 575 8.93 12.74 14.59
C GLU A 575 9.67 13.49 13.47
N ARG A 576 10.80 12.94 12.99
CA ARG A 576 11.60 13.54 11.91
C ARG A 576 10.81 13.70 10.62
N ASP A 577 10.01 12.70 10.25
CA ASP A 577 9.22 12.71 9.03
C ASP A 577 7.91 13.52 9.17
N SER A 578 7.36 13.58 10.38
CA SER A 578 5.97 14.01 10.60
C SER A 578 5.82 15.45 11.12
N PHE A 579 6.73 15.93 11.97
CA PHE A 579 6.60 17.27 12.56
C PHE A 579 6.77 18.39 11.52
N GLY A 580 7.54 18.13 10.47
CA GLY A 580 7.92 19.11 9.45
C GLY A 580 9.15 19.93 9.87
N GLY A 581 9.83 20.53 8.88
CA GLY A 581 10.95 21.44 9.07
C GLY A 581 12.34 20.80 8.93
N MET A 582 12.44 19.48 9.07
CA MET A 582 13.68 18.73 8.83
C MET A 582 13.76 18.13 7.43
N THR A 583 12.62 17.76 6.86
CA THR A 583 12.50 17.14 5.54
C THR A 583 11.38 17.82 4.75
N ASN A 584 11.21 17.43 3.48
CA ASN A 584 10.06 17.85 2.66
C ASN A 584 8.75 17.16 3.05
N ALA A 585 8.84 16.18 3.97
CA ALA A 585 7.72 15.44 4.51
C ALA A 585 7.08 16.18 5.70
N SER A 586 5.78 15.97 5.87
CA SER A 586 5.06 16.45 7.05
C SER A 586 3.78 15.64 7.24
N ALA A 587 3.35 15.48 8.49
CA ALA A 587 2.04 14.91 8.80
C ALA A 587 0.93 15.75 8.17
N TYR A 588 0.00 15.03 7.55
CA TYR A 588 -1.23 15.53 6.96
C TYR A 588 -2.46 15.14 7.79
N CYS A 589 -2.49 13.93 8.35
CA CYS A 589 -3.59 13.47 9.19
C CYS A 589 -3.07 12.71 10.42
N LEU A 590 -3.67 12.99 11.58
CA LEU A 590 -3.41 12.29 12.84
C LEU A 590 -4.67 11.54 13.26
N MET A 591 -4.54 10.25 13.56
CA MET A 591 -5.65 9.42 14.03
C MET A 591 -5.38 8.94 15.45
N TYR A 592 -6.22 9.37 16.38
CA TYR A 592 -6.20 9.01 17.78
C TYR A 592 -7.36 8.07 18.13
N ILE A 593 -7.17 7.22 19.13
CA ILE A 593 -8.19 6.31 19.66
C ILE A 593 -8.40 6.56 21.16
N ASP A 594 -9.65 6.42 21.63
CA ASP A 594 -9.99 6.59 23.05
C ASP A 594 -9.37 5.44 23.88
N ASP A 595 -8.40 5.78 24.73
CA ASP A 595 -7.65 4.81 25.54
C ASP A 595 -8.52 4.14 26.62
N ARG A 596 -9.72 4.69 26.89
CA ARG A 596 -10.65 4.13 27.87
C ARG A 596 -11.49 2.98 27.30
N LEU A 597 -11.41 2.72 25.99
CA LEU A 597 -12.20 1.71 25.29
C LEU A 597 -11.30 0.56 24.80
N PRO A 598 -11.13 -0.52 25.60
CA PRO A 598 -10.27 -1.65 25.23
C PRO A 598 -10.69 -2.31 23.91
N GLN A 599 -11.99 -2.24 23.59
CA GLN A 599 -12.59 -2.83 22.39
C GLN A 599 -11.93 -2.33 21.09
N LEU A 600 -11.38 -1.11 21.10
CA LEU A 600 -10.71 -0.48 19.96
C LEU A 600 -9.38 -1.15 19.61
N ILE A 601 -8.75 -1.84 20.56
CA ILE A 601 -7.43 -2.47 20.41
C ILE A 601 -7.46 -3.99 20.57
N THR A 602 -8.55 -4.57 21.07
CA THR A 602 -8.67 -6.02 21.23
C THR A 602 -8.84 -6.72 19.88
N GLU A 603 -8.01 -7.74 19.67
CA GLU A 603 -8.09 -8.70 18.57
C GLU A 603 -9.38 -9.55 18.64
N ASP A 604 -9.69 -10.23 17.55
CA ASP A 604 -10.91 -11.02 17.39
C ASP A 604 -10.88 -12.23 18.32
N THR A 605 -11.98 -12.52 19.01
CA THR A 605 -12.13 -13.70 19.87
C THR A 605 -13.20 -14.63 19.32
N ASP A 606 -12.98 -15.92 19.42
CA ASP A 606 -13.96 -16.95 19.08
C ASP A 606 -15.13 -16.90 20.06
N ASP A 607 -16.36 -16.82 19.53
CA ASP A 607 -17.57 -16.65 20.35
C ASP A 607 -17.88 -17.88 21.24
N GLU A 608 -17.40 -19.07 20.87
CA GLU A 608 -17.66 -20.33 21.60
C GLU A 608 -16.56 -20.67 22.61
N THR A 609 -15.31 -20.41 22.27
CA THR A 609 -14.12 -20.80 23.06
C THR A 609 -13.47 -19.62 23.80
N GLY A 610 -13.78 -18.38 23.41
CA GLY A 610 -13.17 -17.17 23.95
C GLY A 610 -11.68 -17.00 23.62
N GLN A 611 -11.12 -17.83 22.73
CA GLN A 611 -9.72 -17.74 22.30
C GLN A 611 -9.54 -16.67 21.24
N VAL A 612 -8.39 -16.00 21.22
CA VAL A 612 -8.06 -15.00 20.19
C VAL A 612 -7.88 -15.72 18.86
N LEU A 613 -8.68 -15.34 17.87
CA LEU A 613 -8.61 -15.81 16.49
C LEU A 613 -7.45 -15.10 15.77
N HIS A 614 -6.57 -15.87 15.14
CA HIS A 614 -5.44 -15.34 14.38
C HIS A 614 -5.54 -15.69 12.89
N GLY A 615 -5.18 -14.74 12.04
CA GLY A 615 -5.04 -14.94 10.59
C GLY A 615 -6.30 -15.45 9.91
N MET A 616 -6.21 -16.60 9.26
CA MET A 616 -7.32 -17.21 8.49
C MET A 616 -8.55 -17.58 9.34
N ASP A 617 -8.38 -17.78 10.65
CA ASP A 617 -9.47 -18.24 11.50
C ASP A 617 -10.46 -17.12 11.83
N SER A 618 -10.04 -15.84 11.80
CA SER A 618 -10.92 -14.68 12.00
C SER A 618 -11.82 -14.35 10.81
N LEU A 619 -11.59 -14.97 9.65
CA LEU A 619 -12.34 -14.67 8.43
C LEU A 619 -13.66 -15.45 8.32
N PRO A 620 -14.74 -14.84 7.81
CA PRO A 620 -15.94 -15.56 7.41
C PRO A 620 -15.64 -16.68 6.40
N PRO A 621 -16.40 -17.81 6.41
CA PRO A 621 -16.08 -18.98 5.59
C PRO A 621 -15.92 -18.70 4.09
N ILE A 622 -16.71 -17.77 3.54
CA ILE A 622 -16.64 -17.40 2.12
C ILE A 622 -15.35 -16.65 1.78
N LEU A 623 -14.91 -15.74 2.65
CA LEU A 623 -13.66 -14.99 2.48
C LEU A 623 -12.46 -15.90 2.75
N ARG A 624 -12.56 -16.79 3.73
CA ARG A 624 -11.52 -17.80 4.00
C ARG A 624 -11.25 -18.63 2.75
N ARG A 625 -12.30 -19.11 2.07
CA ARG A 625 -12.17 -19.85 0.80
C ARG A 625 -11.50 -19.00 -0.29
N TYR A 626 -11.91 -17.74 -0.44
CA TYR A 626 -11.32 -16.83 -1.42
C TYR A 626 -9.81 -16.66 -1.22
N VAL A 627 -9.36 -16.42 0.01
CA VAL A 627 -7.94 -16.26 0.31
C VAL A 627 -7.17 -17.58 0.16
N HIS A 628 -7.78 -18.72 0.49
CA HIS A 628 -7.17 -20.03 0.22
C HIS A 628 -6.95 -20.26 -1.28
N GLU A 629 -7.91 -19.86 -2.12
CA GLU A 629 -7.78 -19.97 -3.57
C GLU A 629 -6.63 -19.06 -4.07
N ASP A 630 -6.56 -17.80 -3.63
CA ASP A 630 -5.46 -16.87 -3.96
C ASP A 630 -4.07 -17.40 -3.55
N ASN A 631 -3.95 -17.94 -2.33
CA ASN A 631 -2.71 -18.52 -1.84
C ASN A 631 -2.28 -19.75 -2.68
N ARG A 632 -3.24 -20.57 -3.14
CA ARG A 632 -2.92 -21.69 -4.05
C ARG A 632 -2.43 -21.20 -5.42
N TRP A 633 -3.02 -20.14 -5.96
CA TRP A 633 -2.56 -19.54 -7.21
C TRP A 633 -1.13 -19.00 -7.07
N PHE A 634 -0.79 -18.38 -5.94
CA PHE A 634 0.58 -17.95 -5.66
C PHE A 634 1.58 -19.12 -5.56
N GLN A 635 1.17 -20.23 -4.94
CA GLN A 635 2.00 -21.44 -4.90
C GLN A 635 2.24 -22.06 -6.28
N GLN A 636 1.24 -22.02 -7.16
CA GLN A 636 1.39 -22.43 -8.55
C GLN A 636 2.37 -21.51 -9.30
N GLU A 637 2.24 -20.18 -9.13
CA GLU A 637 3.15 -19.19 -9.72
C GLU A 637 4.61 -19.43 -9.27
N LEU A 638 4.83 -19.76 -8.00
CA LEU A 638 6.15 -20.15 -7.48
C LEU A 638 6.68 -21.43 -8.15
N SER A 639 5.83 -22.46 -8.25
CA SER A 639 6.20 -23.76 -8.83
C SER A 639 6.53 -23.63 -10.33
N GLU A 640 5.71 -22.89 -11.08
CA GLU A 640 5.94 -22.61 -12.50
C GLU A 640 7.25 -21.85 -12.73
N TRP A 641 7.56 -20.87 -11.87
CA TRP A 641 8.81 -20.14 -11.94
C TRP A 641 10.02 -21.02 -11.63
N GLU A 642 9.93 -21.90 -10.61
CA GLU A 642 10.96 -22.88 -10.28
C GLU A 642 11.22 -23.87 -11.42
N GLU A 643 10.15 -24.35 -12.08
CA GLU A 643 10.24 -25.24 -13.25
C GLU A 643 10.93 -24.55 -14.45
N GLN A 644 10.58 -23.29 -14.74
CA GLN A 644 11.22 -22.51 -15.81
C GLN A 644 12.70 -22.22 -15.54
N PHE A 645 13.05 -21.98 -14.27
CA PHE A 645 14.44 -21.79 -13.85
C PHE A 645 15.25 -23.09 -13.92
N CYS A 646 14.65 -24.23 -13.58
CA CYS A 646 15.30 -25.54 -13.70
C CYS A 646 15.54 -25.94 -15.17
N GLN A 647 14.62 -25.61 -16.08
CA GLN A 647 14.77 -25.90 -17.52
C GLN A 647 15.89 -25.07 -18.19
N THR A 648 16.14 -23.85 -17.71
CA THR A 648 17.21 -22.98 -18.23
C THR A 648 18.60 -23.32 -17.69
N ALA A 649 18.71 -24.14 -16.63
CA ALA A 649 19.97 -24.55 -16.01
C ALA A 649 20.60 -25.82 -16.61
N THR A 650 19.88 -26.58 -17.44
CA THR A 650 20.42 -27.73 -18.19
C THR A 650 20.88 -27.31 -19.59
N PRO A 651 22.15 -27.50 -19.98
CA PRO A 651 22.58 -27.26 -21.35
C PRO A 651 22.06 -28.39 -22.24
N GLN A 652 20.93 -28.16 -22.92
CA GLN A 652 20.44 -29.04 -23.97
C GLN A 652 20.80 -28.49 -25.35
N GLU A 653 21.43 -29.37 -26.13
CA GLU A 653 21.73 -29.24 -27.55
C GLU A 653 20.51 -28.77 -28.34
N GLU A 654 20.76 -27.90 -29.31
CA GLU A 654 19.78 -27.38 -30.27
C GLU A 654 19.03 -28.52 -30.98
N SER A 655 17.82 -28.84 -30.51
CA SER A 655 16.79 -29.45 -31.34
C SER A 655 15.73 -28.41 -31.64
N THR A 656 15.60 -28.06 -32.91
CA THR A 656 14.58 -27.20 -33.49
C THR A 656 13.19 -27.49 -32.89
N ALA A 657 12.66 -26.54 -32.13
CA ALA A 657 11.28 -26.57 -31.67
C ALA A 657 10.34 -26.44 -32.88
N SER A 658 9.75 -27.56 -33.29
CA SER A 658 8.53 -27.55 -34.10
C SER A 658 7.40 -26.97 -33.24
N ALA A 659 6.71 -25.95 -33.75
CA ALA A 659 5.54 -25.35 -33.12
C ALA A 659 4.54 -26.43 -32.65
N GLU A 660 4.23 -26.44 -31.36
CA GLU A 660 3.15 -27.26 -30.80
C GLU A 660 1.80 -26.82 -31.39
N PRO A 661 0.89 -27.75 -31.74
CA PRO A 661 -0.44 -27.40 -32.20
C PRO A 661 -1.31 -26.87 -31.05
N THR A 662 -1.93 -25.70 -31.23
CA THR A 662 -2.94 -25.11 -30.34
C THR A 662 -4.11 -26.06 -30.11
N SER A 663 -4.66 -26.09 -28.89
CA SER A 663 -5.78 -26.99 -28.57
C SER A 663 -7.05 -26.64 -29.37
N PRO A 664 -7.90 -27.63 -29.76
CA PRO A 664 -9.13 -27.38 -30.52
C PRO A 664 -10.11 -26.44 -29.81
N THR A 665 -10.08 -26.44 -28.48
CA THR A 665 -10.83 -25.55 -27.58
C THR A 665 -10.48 -24.09 -27.82
N MET A 666 -9.18 -23.81 -27.96
CA MET A 666 -8.65 -22.49 -28.27
C MET A 666 -8.98 -22.06 -29.71
N GLN A 667 -9.00 -23.01 -30.64
CA GLN A 667 -9.30 -22.79 -32.06
C GLN A 667 -10.72 -22.22 -32.29
N GLY A 668 -11.73 -22.70 -31.53
CA GLY A 668 -13.11 -22.22 -31.61
C GLY A 668 -13.25 -20.78 -31.12
N VAL A 669 -12.67 -20.50 -29.95
CA VAL A 669 -12.63 -19.16 -29.35
C VAL A 669 -11.90 -18.17 -30.26
N ILE A 670 -10.75 -18.55 -30.82
CA ILE A 670 -10.00 -17.72 -31.79
C ILE A 670 -10.86 -17.39 -33.02
N LEU A 671 -11.61 -18.35 -33.55
CA LEU A 671 -12.48 -18.15 -34.71
C LEU A 671 -13.68 -17.25 -34.38
N ALA A 672 -14.28 -17.40 -33.20
CA ALA A 672 -15.36 -16.53 -32.71
C ALA A 672 -14.87 -15.09 -32.53
N ILE A 673 -13.66 -14.92 -31.98
CA ILE A 673 -12.99 -13.62 -31.85
C ILE A 673 -12.72 -13.00 -33.23
N ALA A 674 -12.22 -13.79 -34.19
CA ALA A 674 -11.95 -13.31 -35.55
C ALA A 674 -13.23 -12.81 -36.26
N LYS A 675 -14.37 -13.49 -36.05
CA LYS A 675 -15.68 -13.07 -36.57
C LYS A 675 -16.25 -11.82 -35.89
N ALA A 676 -15.88 -11.57 -34.63
CA ALA A 676 -16.33 -10.43 -33.85
C ALA A 676 -15.52 -9.13 -34.11
N ARG A 677 -14.34 -9.25 -34.73
CA ARG A 677 -13.40 -8.14 -34.97
C ARG A 677 -14.01 -6.92 -35.67
N GLN A 678 -14.88 -7.10 -36.66
CA GLN A 678 -15.53 -5.98 -37.34
C GLN A 678 -16.49 -5.18 -36.42
N ILE A 679 -17.06 -5.79 -35.39
CA ILE A 679 -17.93 -5.11 -34.42
C ILE A 679 -17.08 -4.48 -33.32
N PHE A 680 -16.02 -5.18 -32.90
CA PHE A 680 -15.01 -4.61 -32.01
C PHE A 680 -14.47 -3.27 -32.54
N ASP A 681 -14.12 -3.21 -33.83
CA ASP A 681 -13.55 -2.01 -34.48
C ASP A 681 -14.58 -0.87 -34.66
N LYS A 682 -15.90 -1.16 -34.66
CA LYS A 682 -16.97 -0.18 -34.93
C LYS A 682 -17.69 0.31 -33.69
N GLU A 683 -17.95 -0.58 -32.74
CA GLU A 683 -18.86 -0.36 -31.60
C GLU A 683 -18.13 -0.50 -30.25
N GLY A 684 -16.82 -0.79 -30.28
CA GLY A 684 -15.97 -0.87 -29.11
C GLY A 684 -15.78 -2.30 -28.56
N PRO A 685 -14.90 -2.45 -27.56
CA PRO A 685 -14.45 -3.75 -27.07
C PRO A 685 -15.55 -4.57 -26.41
N GLU A 686 -16.49 -3.92 -25.71
CA GLU A 686 -17.61 -4.57 -25.04
C GLU A 686 -18.58 -5.24 -26.03
N ALA A 687 -18.97 -4.52 -27.09
CA ALA A 687 -19.82 -5.05 -28.15
C ALA A 687 -19.13 -6.18 -28.94
N GLY A 688 -17.82 -6.06 -29.17
CA GLY A 688 -17.00 -7.10 -29.77
C GLY A 688 -16.96 -8.38 -28.92
N LEU A 689 -16.74 -8.25 -27.61
CA LEU A 689 -16.70 -9.39 -26.68
C LEU A 689 -18.05 -10.09 -26.58
N ILE A 690 -19.15 -9.33 -26.45
CA ILE A 690 -20.52 -9.88 -26.41
C ILE A 690 -20.80 -10.69 -27.68
N LYS A 691 -20.37 -10.19 -28.85
CA LYS A 691 -20.54 -10.94 -30.10
C LYS A 691 -19.68 -12.20 -30.15
N ALA A 692 -18.42 -12.14 -29.74
CA ALA A 692 -17.56 -13.32 -29.69
C ALA A 692 -18.14 -14.40 -28.75
N PHE A 693 -18.67 -13.98 -27.60
CA PHE A 693 -19.36 -14.86 -26.65
C PHE A 693 -20.59 -15.54 -27.28
N HIS A 694 -21.44 -14.78 -27.99
CA HIS A 694 -22.62 -15.34 -28.65
C HIS A 694 -22.27 -16.30 -29.80
N GLU A 695 -21.23 -16.00 -30.57
CA GLU A 695 -20.76 -16.88 -31.66
C GLU A 695 -20.24 -18.22 -31.11
N GLU A 696 -19.43 -18.18 -30.05
CA GLU A 696 -18.89 -19.42 -29.46
C GLU A 696 -19.97 -20.22 -28.72
N TYR A 697 -20.89 -19.54 -28.02
CA TYR A 697 -22.07 -20.17 -27.43
C TYR A 697 -22.90 -20.90 -28.49
N SER A 698 -23.17 -20.23 -29.62
CA SER A 698 -23.99 -20.78 -30.70
C SER A 698 -23.31 -21.99 -31.35
N ARG A 699 -22.00 -21.89 -31.62
CA ARG A 699 -21.20 -23.00 -32.19
C ARG A 699 -21.23 -24.24 -31.28
N LEU A 700 -21.02 -24.06 -29.98
CA LEU A 700 -21.02 -25.17 -29.01
C LEU A 700 -22.42 -25.73 -28.78
N TYR A 701 -23.45 -24.89 -28.87
CA TYR A 701 -24.85 -25.32 -28.80
C TYR A 701 -25.24 -26.17 -30.02
N GLU A 702 -24.87 -25.74 -31.24
CA GLU A 702 -25.06 -26.52 -32.47
C GLU A 702 -24.35 -27.87 -32.40
N LEU A 703 -23.08 -27.87 -31.99
CA LEU A 703 -22.30 -29.10 -31.76
C LEU A 703 -22.96 -30.04 -30.74
N SER A 704 -23.65 -29.49 -29.74
CA SER A 704 -24.39 -30.31 -28.76
C SER A 704 -25.65 -30.99 -29.31
N GLN A 705 -26.17 -30.55 -30.46
CA GLN A 705 -27.32 -31.17 -31.10
C GLN A 705 -26.96 -32.40 -31.95
N GLU A 706 -25.66 -32.67 -32.17
CA GLU A 706 -25.22 -33.86 -32.90
C GLU A 706 -25.56 -35.15 -32.12
N GLU A 707 -26.08 -36.15 -32.82
CA GLU A 707 -26.41 -37.44 -32.23
C GLU A 707 -25.14 -38.23 -31.91
N THR A 708 -25.07 -38.79 -30.70
CA THR A 708 -23.95 -39.65 -30.29
C THR A 708 -23.98 -40.96 -31.09
N THR A 709 -22.91 -41.24 -31.83
CA THR A 709 -22.75 -42.51 -32.54
C THR A 709 -21.75 -43.41 -31.79
N PRO A 710 -21.73 -44.73 -32.06
CA PRO A 710 -20.72 -45.61 -31.47
C PRO A 710 -19.28 -45.24 -31.81
N GLN A 711 -19.05 -44.56 -32.94
CA GLN A 711 -17.72 -44.13 -33.39
C GLN A 711 -17.35 -42.71 -32.95
N GLU A 712 -18.33 -41.84 -32.68
CA GLU A 712 -18.12 -40.42 -32.39
C GLU A 712 -19.04 -39.92 -31.28
N ASP A 713 -18.45 -39.31 -30.24
CA ASP A 713 -19.16 -38.67 -29.15
C ASP A 713 -18.76 -37.20 -29.01
N ALA A 714 -19.65 -36.29 -29.44
CA ALA A 714 -19.43 -34.85 -29.40
C ALA A 714 -19.15 -34.33 -27.97
N ARG A 715 -19.60 -35.03 -26.92
CA ARG A 715 -19.36 -34.65 -25.51
C ARG A 715 -17.88 -34.72 -25.13
N LEU A 716 -17.08 -35.52 -25.83
CA LEU A 716 -15.63 -35.59 -25.59
C LEU A 716 -14.86 -34.40 -26.18
N GLN A 717 -15.45 -33.69 -27.14
CA GLN A 717 -14.81 -32.56 -27.80
C GLN A 717 -14.74 -31.34 -26.88
N HIS A 718 -15.74 -31.16 -26.00
CA HIS A 718 -15.83 -29.97 -25.17
C HIS A 718 -16.72 -30.13 -23.91
N ALA A 719 -16.29 -29.57 -22.78
CA ALA A 719 -17.04 -29.61 -21.51
C ALA A 719 -18.45 -29.01 -21.62
N LEU A 720 -18.58 -27.86 -22.29
CA LEU A 720 -19.88 -27.22 -22.53
C LEU A 720 -20.83 -28.08 -23.37
N VAL A 721 -20.35 -28.90 -24.30
CA VAL A 721 -21.19 -29.83 -25.07
C VAL A 721 -21.81 -30.87 -24.13
N TYR A 722 -21.00 -31.42 -23.21
CA TYR A 722 -21.48 -32.28 -22.13
C TYR A 722 -22.52 -31.58 -21.24
N PHE A 723 -22.32 -30.30 -20.92
CA PHE A 723 -23.26 -29.52 -20.10
C PHE A 723 -24.59 -29.24 -20.81
N PHE A 724 -24.56 -28.88 -22.10
CA PHE A 724 -25.75 -28.65 -22.92
C PHE A 724 -26.61 -29.91 -23.03
N GLN A 725 -26.01 -31.06 -23.38
CA GLN A 725 -26.75 -32.31 -23.55
C GLN A 725 -27.36 -32.83 -22.24
N ASN A 726 -26.77 -32.48 -21.09
CA ASN A 726 -27.25 -32.83 -19.77
C ASN A 726 -28.13 -31.76 -19.11
N LYS A 727 -28.53 -30.72 -19.84
CA LYS A 727 -29.40 -29.62 -19.36
C LYS A 727 -28.85 -28.94 -18.11
N ALA A 728 -27.55 -28.64 -18.10
CA ALA A 728 -26.96 -27.84 -17.04
C ALA A 728 -27.64 -26.46 -16.93
N PRO A 729 -27.71 -25.85 -15.74
CA PRO A 729 -28.27 -24.51 -15.59
C PRO A 729 -27.57 -23.50 -16.49
N LYS A 730 -28.33 -22.61 -17.12
CA LYS A 730 -27.79 -21.58 -18.05
C LYS A 730 -26.62 -20.80 -17.45
N ARG A 731 -26.69 -20.51 -16.15
CA ARG A 731 -25.64 -19.81 -15.39
C ARG A 731 -24.31 -20.57 -15.36
N VAL A 732 -24.32 -21.90 -15.27
CA VAL A 732 -23.11 -22.75 -15.26
C VAL A 732 -22.45 -22.76 -16.64
N ILE A 733 -23.27 -22.77 -17.69
CA ILE A 733 -22.83 -22.74 -19.09
C ILE A 733 -22.19 -21.38 -19.42
N GLU A 734 -22.88 -20.28 -19.07
CA GLU A 734 -22.36 -18.92 -19.29
C GLU A 734 -21.05 -18.70 -18.53
N ARG A 735 -20.97 -19.18 -17.27
CA ARG A 735 -19.75 -19.15 -16.45
C ARG A 735 -18.58 -19.88 -17.11
N THR A 736 -18.77 -21.14 -17.46
CA THR A 736 -17.72 -22.00 -18.03
C THR A 736 -17.25 -21.48 -19.39
N LEU A 737 -18.14 -20.84 -20.16
CA LEU A 737 -17.78 -20.20 -21.42
C LEU A 737 -16.93 -18.94 -21.18
N LEU A 738 -17.31 -18.11 -20.19
CA LEU A 738 -16.54 -16.91 -19.84
C LEU A 738 -15.10 -17.25 -19.39
N GLU A 739 -14.91 -18.32 -18.62
CA GLU A 739 -13.59 -18.81 -18.21
C GLU A 739 -12.64 -19.02 -19.41
N GLN A 740 -13.16 -19.39 -20.59
CA GLN A 740 -12.35 -19.64 -21.80
C GLN A 740 -11.84 -18.36 -22.47
N PHE A 741 -12.52 -17.24 -22.26
CA PHE A 741 -12.09 -15.92 -22.73
C PHE A 741 -11.12 -15.23 -21.75
N THR A 742 -10.85 -15.84 -20.59
CA THR A 742 -9.96 -15.28 -19.55
C THR A 742 -8.49 -15.73 -19.67
N ASP A 743 -8.18 -16.66 -20.58
CA ASP A 743 -6.83 -17.20 -20.76
C ASP A 743 -5.87 -16.12 -21.30
N ARG A 744 -4.72 -15.93 -20.64
CA ARG A 744 -3.71 -14.89 -20.94
C ARG A 744 -3.19 -14.99 -22.38
N ASN A 745 -3.25 -16.17 -22.99
CA ASN A 745 -2.79 -16.41 -24.36
C ASN A 745 -3.76 -15.90 -25.45
N LEU A 746 -4.96 -15.44 -25.08
CA LEU A 746 -5.98 -14.93 -26.01
C LEU A 746 -6.26 -13.43 -25.86
N SER A 747 -5.60 -12.73 -24.93
CA SER A 747 -5.95 -11.35 -24.60
C SER A 747 -5.51 -10.35 -25.67
N PHE A 748 -6.47 -9.82 -26.42
CA PHE A 748 -6.33 -8.54 -27.11
C PHE A 748 -6.42 -7.40 -26.08
N ASP A 749 -5.29 -6.72 -25.88
CA ASP A 749 -5.16 -5.40 -25.26
C ASP A 749 -5.47 -5.29 -23.76
N GLU A 750 -4.71 -4.43 -23.05
CA GLU A 750 -4.77 -4.17 -21.59
C GLU A 750 -6.10 -3.58 -21.10
N ARG A 751 -7.10 -3.46 -21.98
CA ARG A 751 -8.42 -2.89 -21.71
C ARG A 751 -9.54 -3.93 -21.63
N CYS A 752 -9.32 -5.16 -22.13
CA CYS A 752 -10.26 -6.28 -21.95
C CYS A 752 -10.21 -6.88 -20.52
N THR A 753 -9.17 -6.56 -19.75
CA THR A 753 -9.02 -6.89 -18.31
C THR A 753 -10.04 -6.17 -17.42
N GLN A 754 -10.58 -5.02 -17.84
CA GLN A 754 -11.66 -4.33 -17.11
C GLN A 754 -13.03 -5.02 -17.27
N SER A 755 -13.27 -5.72 -18.37
CA SER A 755 -14.46 -6.60 -18.49
C SER A 755 -14.28 -7.92 -17.73
N LEU A 756 -13.03 -8.35 -17.50
CA LEU A 756 -12.69 -9.53 -16.70
C LEU A 756 -12.92 -9.34 -15.20
N SER A 757 -12.87 -8.11 -14.68
CA SER A 757 -13.23 -7.82 -13.27
C SER A 757 -14.73 -8.01 -13.01
N VAL A 758 -15.59 -7.67 -13.98
CA VAL A 758 -17.05 -7.94 -13.92
C VAL A 758 -17.34 -9.44 -14.04
N VAL A 759 -16.53 -10.19 -14.80
CA VAL A 759 -16.60 -11.66 -14.87
C VAL A 759 -16.17 -12.28 -13.53
N ASN A 760 -15.11 -11.78 -12.89
CA ASN A 760 -14.70 -12.18 -11.54
C ASN A 760 -15.75 -11.84 -10.47
N TYR A 761 -16.47 -10.73 -10.63
CA TYR A 761 -17.62 -10.36 -9.80
C TYR A 761 -18.81 -11.34 -9.92
N VAL A 762 -19.14 -11.79 -11.14
CA VAL A 762 -20.17 -12.83 -11.36
C VAL A 762 -19.67 -14.22 -10.90
N MET A 763 -18.35 -14.48 -10.99
CA MET A 763 -17.72 -15.71 -10.46
C MET A 763 -17.84 -15.82 -8.93
N PHE A 764 -17.73 -14.69 -8.21
CA PHE A 764 -17.74 -14.61 -6.75
C PHE A 764 -19.13 -14.81 -6.13
N LEU A 765 -20.20 -14.35 -6.80
CA LEU A 765 -21.58 -14.42 -6.29
C LEU A 765 -22.23 -15.82 -6.38
N PHE A 766 -21.65 -16.77 -7.11
CA PHE A 766 -22.24 -18.10 -7.32
C PHE A 766 -21.33 -19.23 -6.85
N ALA A 767 -21.45 -19.59 -5.57
CA ALA A 767 -20.93 -20.86 -5.06
C ALA A 767 -21.85 -22.02 -5.50
N LEU A 768 -21.65 -22.52 -6.72
CA LEU A 768 -22.09 -23.81 -7.30
C LEU A 768 -21.61 -23.78 -8.78
N SER A 769 -20.78 -24.67 -9.32
CA SER A 769 -20.86 -26.13 -9.23
C SER A 769 -19.54 -26.84 -9.60
N GLN A 770 -18.68 -27.11 -8.62
CA GLN A 770 -17.54 -28.01 -8.80
C GLN A 770 -18.00 -29.40 -9.32
N GLN A 771 -19.19 -29.82 -8.88
CA GLN A 771 -19.83 -31.07 -9.26
C GLN A 771 -20.00 -31.28 -10.78
N TRP A 772 -20.33 -30.26 -11.59
CA TRP A 772 -20.50 -30.46 -13.04
C TRP A 772 -19.16 -30.66 -13.76
N HIS A 773 -18.11 -29.96 -13.32
CA HIS A 773 -16.76 -30.16 -13.83
C HIS A 773 -16.20 -31.50 -13.35
N ASP A 774 -16.47 -31.89 -12.10
CA ASP A 774 -16.11 -33.20 -11.56
C ASP A 774 -16.82 -34.34 -12.32
N ASP A 775 -18.12 -34.21 -12.59
CA ASP A 775 -18.89 -35.17 -13.40
C ASP A 775 -18.31 -35.28 -14.83
N TYR A 776 -17.90 -34.15 -15.45
CA TYR A 776 -17.24 -34.18 -16.76
C TYR A 776 -15.85 -34.83 -16.72
N ARG A 777 -15.07 -34.58 -15.66
CA ARG A 777 -13.77 -35.26 -15.46
C ARG A 777 -13.96 -36.76 -15.28
N LEU A 778 -14.99 -37.15 -14.53
CA LEU A 778 -15.34 -38.55 -14.32
C LEU A 778 -15.81 -39.20 -15.62
N PHE A 779 -16.63 -38.50 -16.41
CA PHE A 779 -17.05 -38.93 -17.75
C PHE A 779 -15.86 -39.18 -18.68
N ARG A 780 -14.88 -38.28 -18.71
CA ARG A 780 -13.63 -38.49 -19.46
C ARG A 780 -12.87 -39.72 -18.95
N THR A 781 -12.78 -39.89 -17.63
CA THR A 781 -12.11 -41.03 -16.99
C THR A 781 -12.76 -42.37 -17.39
N VAL A 782 -14.10 -42.43 -17.48
CA VAL A 782 -14.82 -43.61 -17.99
C VAL A 782 -14.38 -43.94 -19.42
N PHE A 783 -14.24 -42.94 -20.29
CA PHE A 783 -13.74 -43.16 -21.66
C PHE A 783 -12.28 -43.62 -21.69
N VAL A 784 -11.41 -43.11 -20.82
CA VAL A 784 -10.03 -43.60 -20.70
C VAL A 784 -10.02 -45.09 -20.38
N TYR A 785 -10.76 -45.50 -19.34
CA TYR A 785 -10.83 -46.90 -18.92
C TYR A 785 -11.48 -47.78 -19.98
N LEU A 786 -12.55 -47.31 -20.63
CA LEU A 786 -13.20 -48.04 -21.70
C LEU A 786 -12.25 -48.27 -22.88
N LEU A 787 -11.61 -47.22 -23.40
CA LEU A 787 -10.73 -47.31 -24.57
C LEU A 787 -9.50 -48.16 -24.27
N THR A 788 -8.83 -47.93 -23.15
CA THR A 788 -7.66 -48.73 -22.75
C THR A 788 -8.03 -50.19 -22.49
N GLY A 789 -9.21 -50.46 -21.93
CA GLY A 789 -9.73 -51.82 -21.78
C GLY A 789 -9.98 -52.52 -23.12
N LEU A 790 -10.58 -51.81 -24.08
CA LEU A 790 -10.83 -52.34 -25.44
C LEU A 790 -9.54 -52.54 -26.24
N GLU A 791 -8.57 -51.63 -26.11
CA GLU A 791 -7.24 -51.77 -26.70
C GLU A 791 -6.54 -53.03 -26.15
N HIS A 792 -6.55 -53.26 -24.84
CA HIS A 792 -5.98 -54.48 -24.25
C HIS A 792 -6.70 -55.75 -24.71
N TYR A 793 -8.02 -55.70 -24.87
CA TYR A 793 -8.81 -56.80 -25.41
C TYR A 793 -8.37 -57.16 -26.84
N GLN A 794 -8.14 -56.18 -27.71
CA GLN A 794 -7.64 -56.40 -29.07
C GLN A 794 -6.25 -57.05 -29.10
N HIS A 795 -5.40 -56.71 -28.13
CA HIS A 795 -4.05 -57.29 -27.99
C HIS A 795 -4.03 -58.65 -27.28
N GLY A 796 -5.19 -59.24 -26.96
CA GLY A 796 -5.30 -60.52 -26.26
C GLY A 796 -4.95 -60.48 -24.77
N LYS A 797 -4.75 -59.29 -24.19
CA LYS A 797 -4.42 -59.07 -22.77
C LYS A 797 -5.69 -59.05 -21.93
N MET A 798 -6.31 -60.22 -21.77
CA MET A 798 -7.63 -60.35 -21.15
C MET A 798 -7.69 -59.93 -19.67
N ARG A 799 -6.59 -60.12 -18.92
CA ARG A 799 -6.51 -59.79 -17.49
C ARG A 799 -6.56 -58.28 -17.26
N GLU A 800 -5.75 -57.54 -18.00
CA GLU A 800 -5.69 -56.08 -17.97
C GLU A 800 -6.99 -55.49 -18.55
N ALA A 801 -7.50 -56.04 -19.65
CA ALA A 801 -8.75 -55.61 -20.26
C ALA A 801 -9.93 -55.72 -19.28
N LEU A 802 -10.05 -56.84 -18.55
CA LEU A 802 -11.12 -57.02 -17.56
C LEU A 802 -11.05 -55.99 -16.45
N ASN A 803 -9.84 -55.67 -15.95
CA ASN A 803 -9.67 -54.70 -14.87
C ASN A 803 -10.17 -53.30 -15.29
N TYR A 804 -9.68 -52.79 -16.44
CA TYR A 804 -10.11 -51.48 -16.95
C TYR A 804 -11.61 -51.43 -17.26
N LEU A 805 -12.18 -52.47 -17.87
CA LEU A 805 -13.61 -52.52 -18.20
C LEU A 805 -14.50 -52.62 -16.96
N ALA A 806 -14.05 -53.28 -15.89
CA ALA A 806 -14.78 -53.33 -14.63
C ALA A 806 -14.81 -51.95 -13.93
N HIS A 807 -13.67 -51.26 -13.86
CA HIS A 807 -13.56 -49.89 -13.35
C HIS A 807 -14.36 -48.89 -14.20
N ALA A 808 -14.35 -49.05 -15.53
CA ALA A 808 -15.19 -48.25 -16.43
C ALA A 808 -16.68 -48.44 -16.13
N TYR A 809 -17.12 -49.68 -15.90
CA TYR A 809 -18.53 -49.99 -15.61
C TYR A 809 -19.01 -49.40 -14.29
N GLU A 810 -18.22 -49.57 -13.21
CA GLU A 810 -18.56 -49.05 -11.88
C GLU A 810 -18.58 -47.52 -11.86
N THR A 811 -17.53 -46.90 -12.42
CA THR A 811 -17.43 -45.44 -12.53
C THR A 811 -18.58 -44.87 -13.36
N ASN A 812 -18.94 -45.53 -14.47
CA ASN A 812 -20.06 -45.12 -15.33
C ASN A 812 -21.42 -45.26 -14.62
N ALA A 813 -21.59 -46.25 -13.74
CA ALA A 813 -22.82 -46.40 -12.97
C ALA A 813 -23.07 -45.20 -12.04
N THR A 814 -22.01 -44.59 -11.49
CA THR A 814 -22.14 -43.38 -10.65
C THR A 814 -22.67 -42.17 -11.44
N LEU A 815 -22.22 -42.00 -12.69
CA LEU A 815 -22.67 -40.93 -13.59
C LEU A 815 -24.12 -41.12 -14.03
N LEU A 816 -24.47 -42.36 -14.41
CA LEU A 816 -25.80 -42.68 -14.93
C LEU A 816 -26.91 -42.56 -13.87
N ARG A 817 -26.58 -42.67 -12.57
CA ARG A 817 -27.51 -42.35 -11.47
C ARG A 817 -27.99 -40.90 -11.52
N ASN A 818 -27.17 -39.99 -12.04
CA ASN A 818 -27.46 -38.57 -12.11
C ASN A 818 -28.09 -38.15 -13.47
N GLY A 819 -28.28 -39.11 -14.40
CA GLY A 819 -28.97 -38.92 -15.68
C GLY A 819 -28.46 -39.83 -16.79
N GLU A 820 -29.34 -40.29 -17.69
CA GLU A 820 -29.01 -41.24 -18.77
C GLU A 820 -27.94 -40.71 -19.74
N LYS A 821 -27.91 -39.39 -19.98
CA LYS A 821 -26.94 -38.73 -20.87
C LYS A 821 -25.63 -38.30 -20.19
N ARG A 822 -25.45 -38.61 -18.89
CA ARG A 822 -24.22 -38.25 -18.15
C ARG A 822 -23.10 -39.26 -18.30
N GLY A 823 -23.42 -40.49 -18.70
CA GLY A 823 -22.46 -41.58 -18.86
C GLY A 823 -22.40 -42.11 -20.30
N VAL A 824 -21.69 -43.23 -20.43
CA VAL A 824 -21.57 -44.03 -21.66
C VAL A 824 -22.64 -45.13 -21.63
N ASP A 825 -23.05 -45.65 -22.80
CA ASP A 825 -23.95 -46.80 -22.85
C ASP A 825 -23.34 -48.01 -22.10
N LYS A 826 -24.08 -48.49 -21.08
CA LYS A 826 -23.66 -49.64 -20.26
C LYS A 826 -23.57 -50.93 -21.08
N SER A 827 -24.32 -51.04 -22.18
CA SER A 827 -24.39 -52.27 -22.97
C SER A 827 -23.03 -52.66 -23.55
N LEU A 828 -22.31 -51.67 -24.10
CA LEU A 828 -21.01 -51.88 -24.73
C LEU A 828 -19.97 -52.35 -23.70
N ILE A 829 -19.89 -51.66 -22.56
CA ILE A 829 -18.95 -52.01 -21.48
C ILE A 829 -19.27 -53.42 -20.94
N ALA A 830 -20.56 -53.73 -20.74
CA ALA A 830 -21.00 -55.03 -20.25
C ALA A 830 -20.60 -56.18 -21.19
N VAL A 831 -20.79 -56.01 -22.51
CA VAL A 831 -20.47 -57.05 -23.51
C VAL A 831 -18.99 -57.42 -23.46
N TYR A 832 -18.09 -56.43 -23.50
CA TYR A 832 -16.65 -56.72 -23.50
C TYR A 832 -16.14 -57.18 -22.13
N ARG A 833 -16.70 -56.64 -21.04
CA ARG A 833 -16.42 -57.15 -19.68
C ARG A 833 -16.78 -58.62 -19.57
N ARG A 834 -17.98 -59.03 -20.01
CA ARG A 834 -18.42 -60.43 -20.01
C ARG A 834 -17.49 -61.31 -20.84
N LYS A 835 -17.14 -60.88 -22.07
CA LYS A 835 -16.23 -61.64 -22.95
C LYS A 835 -14.87 -61.88 -22.31
N CYS A 836 -14.30 -60.86 -21.64
CA CYS A 836 -13.04 -61.01 -20.92
C CYS A 836 -13.19 -61.95 -19.72
N LEU A 837 -14.28 -61.80 -18.96
CA LEU A 837 -14.56 -62.63 -17.78
C LEU A 837 -14.71 -64.11 -18.13
N THR A 838 -15.49 -64.44 -19.18
CA THR A 838 -15.67 -65.83 -19.62
C THR A 838 -14.38 -66.41 -20.17
N ALA A 839 -13.62 -65.64 -20.97
CA ALA A 839 -12.34 -66.10 -21.53
C ALA A 839 -11.29 -66.37 -20.44
N LEU A 840 -11.19 -65.50 -19.43
CA LEU A 840 -10.28 -65.71 -18.29
C LEU A 840 -10.71 -66.90 -17.44
N ASN A 841 -12.01 -67.08 -17.24
CA ASN A 841 -12.52 -68.23 -16.51
C ASN A 841 -12.25 -69.55 -17.24
N GLU A 842 -12.43 -69.59 -18.56
CA GLU A 842 -12.08 -70.75 -19.38
C GLU A 842 -10.58 -71.07 -19.32
N ASN A 843 -9.72 -70.04 -19.42
CA ASN A 843 -8.28 -70.20 -19.29
C ASN A 843 -7.89 -70.72 -17.89
N ALA A 844 -8.41 -70.10 -16.83
CA ALA A 844 -8.18 -70.53 -15.45
C ALA A 844 -8.64 -71.97 -15.22
N SER A 845 -9.80 -72.35 -15.78
CA SER A 845 -10.30 -73.72 -15.70
C SER A 845 -9.42 -74.71 -16.46
N GLN A 846 -8.91 -74.36 -17.66
CA GLN A 846 -8.02 -75.22 -18.43
C GLN A 846 -6.69 -75.45 -17.71
N LEU A 847 -6.12 -74.37 -17.15
CA LEU A 847 -4.90 -74.42 -16.35
C LEU A 847 -5.09 -75.25 -15.07
N PHE A 848 -6.23 -75.10 -14.40
CA PHE A 848 -6.58 -75.89 -13.22
C PHE A 848 -6.78 -77.39 -13.54
N CYS A 849 -7.43 -77.70 -14.67
CA CYS A 849 -7.66 -79.09 -15.09
C CYS A 849 -6.41 -79.76 -15.71
N SER A 850 -5.31 -79.03 -15.93
CA SER A 850 -4.08 -79.59 -16.52
C SER A 850 -3.30 -80.51 -15.58
N GLY A 851 -3.52 -80.39 -14.25
CA GLY A 851 -2.85 -81.19 -13.22
C GLY A 851 -1.40 -80.82 -12.92
N GLU A 852 -0.79 -79.93 -13.71
CA GLU A 852 0.57 -79.43 -13.46
C GLU A 852 0.56 -78.35 -12.37
N GLU A 853 1.34 -78.53 -11.30
CA GLU A 853 1.33 -77.66 -10.12
C GLU A 853 1.53 -76.17 -10.46
N ALA A 854 2.46 -75.84 -11.37
CA ALA A 854 2.71 -74.47 -11.80
C ALA A 854 1.53 -73.84 -12.57
N LYS A 855 0.87 -74.62 -13.44
CA LYS A 855 -0.31 -74.16 -14.20
C LYS A 855 -1.52 -74.02 -13.30
N VAL A 856 -1.70 -74.95 -12.36
CA VAL A 856 -2.79 -74.89 -11.36
C VAL A 856 -2.66 -73.62 -10.51
N GLU A 857 -1.45 -73.29 -10.08
CA GLU A 857 -1.18 -72.07 -9.30
C GLU A 857 -1.46 -70.79 -10.12
N GLU A 858 -1.09 -70.79 -11.40
CA GLU A 858 -1.41 -69.69 -12.33
C GLU A 858 -2.94 -69.55 -12.54
N GLY A 859 -3.64 -70.67 -12.68
CA GLY A 859 -5.11 -70.71 -12.81
C GLY A 859 -5.82 -70.15 -11.56
N ILE A 860 -5.35 -70.51 -10.36
CA ILE A 860 -5.85 -69.97 -9.09
C ILE A 860 -5.55 -68.47 -8.98
N THR A 861 -4.35 -68.04 -9.40
CA THR A 861 -4.00 -66.61 -9.43
C THR A 861 -4.94 -65.81 -10.34
N ILE A 862 -5.29 -66.33 -11.51
CA ILE A 862 -6.28 -65.68 -12.40
C ILE A 862 -7.65 -65.57 -11.73
N MET A 863 -8.07 -66.62 -11.01
CA MET A 863 -9.33 -66.62 -10.28
C MET A 863 -9.36 -65.58 -9.16
N ASP A 864 -8.30 -65.53 -8.34
CA ASP A 864 -8.21 -64.67 -7.17
C ASP A 864 -7.99 -63.19 -7.53
N GLU A 865 -7.21 -62.89 -8.57
CA GLU A 865 -6.87 -61.51 -8.93
C GLU A 865 -7.88 -60.84 -9.89
N ALA A 866 -8.65 -61.62 -10.68
CA ALA A 866 -9.48 -61.07 -11.75
C ALA A 866 -10.93 -61.59 -11.76
N VAL A 867 -11.14 -62.91 -11.74
CA VAL A 867 -12.48 -63.49 -11.93
C VAL A 867 -13.37 -63.31 -10.69
N ILE A 868 -12.91 -63.72 -9.50
CA ILE A 868 -13.66 -63.61 -8.24
C ILE A 868 -13.97 -62.15 -7.87
N PRO A 869 -13.00 -61.22 -7.91
CA PRO A 869 -13.29 -59.79 -7.67
C PRO A 869 -14.38 -59.23 -8.59
N CYS A 870 -14.35 -59.57 -9.88
CA CYS A 870 -15.34 -59.11 -10.84
C CYS A 870 -16.73 -59.73 -10.56
N LEU A 871 -16.81 -61.03 -10.22
CA LEU A 871 -18.06 -61.69 -9.84
C LEU A 871 -18.70 -61.06 -8.59
N HIS A 872 -17.89 -60.68 -7.61
CA HIS A 872 -18.37 -60.01 -6.39
C HIS A 872 -18.89 -58.61 -6.69
N LEU A 873 -18.16 -57.82 -7.50
CA LEU A 873 -18.62 -56.49 -7.91
C LEU A 873 -19.93 -56.56 -8.72
N MET A 874 -20.04 -57.52 -9.64
CA MET A 874 -21.27 -57.75 -10.39
C MET A 874 -22.42 -58.15 -9.45
N SER A 875 -22.17 -59.01 -8.46
CA SER A 875 -23.21 -59.45 -7.50
C SER A 875 -23.79 -58.32 -6.63
N ARG A 876 -23.09 -57.17 -6.50
CA ARG A 876 -23.57 -55.99 -5.77
C ARG A 876 -24.53 -55.12 -6.60
N ASP A 877 -24.55 -55.26 -7.92
CA ASP A 877 -25.40 -54.46 -8.80
C ASP A 877 -26.78 -55.11 -8.98
N SER A 878 -27.81 -54.50 -8.39
CA SER A 878 -29.19 -54.96 -8.52
C SER A 878 -29.79 -54.76 -9.92
N THR A 879 -29.10 -54.03 -10.81
CA THR A 879 -29.57 -53.64 -12.16
C THR A 879 -28.86 -54.36 -13.31
N LEU A 880 -28.17 -55.47 -13.04
CA LEU A 880 -27.43 -56.22 -14.06
C LEU A 880 -28.32 -56.68 -15.24
N PRO A 881 -27.79 -56.72 -16.47
CA PRO A 881 -28.41 -57.41 -17.60
C PRO A 881 -28.62 -58.91 -17.33
N GLN A 882 -29.64 -59.52 -17.94
CA GLN A 882 -29.88 -60.96 -17.79
C GLN A 882 -28.69 -61.80 -18.28
N GLU A 883 -28.07 -61.39 -19.39
CA GLU A 883 -26.89 -62.04 -19.96
C GLU A 883 -25.68 -62.05 -18.99
N ASP A 884 -25.54 -61.02 -18.15
CA ASP A 884 -24.48 -60.95 -17.13
C ASP A 884 -24.77 -61.94 -15.98
N ARG A 885 -26.02 -62.04 -15.56
CA ARG A 885 -26.46 -63.04 -14.57
C ARG A 885 -26.25 -64.46 -15.08
N ASP A 886 -26.60 -64.71 -16.33
CA ASP A 886 -26.45 -66.03 -16.96
C ASP A 886 -24.96 -66.41 -17.06
N ALA A 887 -24.08 -65.46 -17.42
CA ALA A 887 -22.64 -65.69 -17.46
C ALA A 887 -22.04 -65.98 -16.07
N MET A 888 -22.45 -65.25 -15.04
CA MET A 888 -22.02 -65.50 -13.65
C MET A 888 -22.46 -66.90 -13.19
N GLU A 889 -23.71 -67.27 -13.45
CA GLU A 889 -24.24 -68.57 -13.04
C GLU A 889 -23.61 -69.71 -13.82
N ALA A 890 -23.28 -69.50 -15.11
CA ALA A 890 -22.50 -70.45 -15.89
C ALA A 890 -21.11 -70.69 -15.30
N ILE A 891 -20.43 -69.63 -14.84
CA ILE A 891 -19.13 -69.74 -14.16
C ILE A 891 -19.27 -70.54 -12.85
N ARG A 892 -20.24 -70.19 -12.01
CA ARG A 892 -20.50 -70.90 -10.74
C ARG A 892 -20.83 -72.37 -10.97
N SER A 893 -21.72 -72.65 -11.91
CA SER A 893 -22.12 -74.00 -12.30
C SER A 893 -20.93 -74.81 -12.82
N HIS A 894 -20.08 -74.20 -13.64
CA HIS A 894 -18.88 -74.83 -14.20
C HIS A 894 -17.91 -75.29 -13.10
N TRP A 895 -17.59 -74.42 -12.13
CA TRP A 895 -16.71 -74.78 -11.02
C TRP A 895 -17.36 -75.79 -10.05
N CYS A 896 -18.68 -75.74 -9.86
CA CYS A 896 -19.39 -76.78 -9.10
C CYS A 896 -19.32 -78.14 -9.80
N CYS A 897 -19.40 -78.19 -11.13
CA CYS A 897 -19.28 -79.43 -11.89
C CYS A 897 -17.88 -80.06 -11.77
N CYS A 898 -16.83 -79.26 -11.50
CA CYS A 898 -15.48 -79.77 -11.26
C CYS A 898 -15.38 -80.66 -10.00
N LEU A 899 -16.31 -80.57 -9.04
CA LEU A 899 -16.38 -81.48 -7.88
C LEU A 899 -16.73 -82.91 -8.27
N GLY A 900 -17.43 -83.11 -9.39
CA GLY A 900 -17.85 -84.42 -9.87
C GLY A 900 -16.84 -85.13 -10.78
N ARG A 901 -15.65 -84.53 -11.00
CA ARG A 901 -14.59 -85.10 -11.84
C ARG A 901 -13.57 -85.87 -10.98
N ASP A 902 -13.05 -86.98 -11.49
CA ASP A 902 -11.92 -87.68 -10.89
C ASP A 902 -10.66 -86.80 -10.99
N MET A 903 -10.14 -86.34 -9.84
CA MET A 903 -9.02 -85.40 -9.72
C MET A 903 -8.10 -85.82 -8.57
N ASP A 904 -6.81 -85.45 -8.63
CA ASP A 904 -5.85 -85.72 -7.56
C ASP A 904 -6.24 -85.04 -6.23
N HIS A 905 -5.87 -85.67 -5.10
CA HIS A 905 -6.22 -85.19 -3.76
C HIS A 905 -5.76 -83.74 -3.50
N SER A 906 -4.59 -83.33 -4.01
CA SER A 906 -4.09 -81.96 -3.88
C SER A 906 -4.96 -80.94 -4.61
N LEU A 907 -5.50 -81.30 -5.78
CA LEU A 907 -6.40 -80.46 -6.58
C LEU A 907 -7.79 -80.37 -5.93
N GLN A 908 -8.28 -81.46 -5.34
CA GLN A 908 -9.56 -81.46 -4.61
C GLN A 908 -9.54 -80.51 -3.40
N VAL A 909 -8.41 -80.45 -2.67
CA VAL A 909 -8.24 -79.51 -1.55
C VAL A 909 -8.24 -78.06 -2.06
N LYS A 910 -7.43 -77.75 -3.09
CA LYS A 910 -7.39 -76.40 -3.69
C LYS A 910 -8.75 -75.97 -4.26
N LEU A 911 -9.52 -76.89 -4.86
CA LEU A 911 -10.88 -76.63 -5.34
C LEU A 911 -11.85 -76.34 -4.17
N GLY A 912 -11.73 -77.09 -3.08
CA GLY A 912 -12.52 -76.90 -1.86
C GLY A 912 -12.29 -75.54 -1.19
N GLU A 913 -11.08 -74.98 -1.29
CA GLU A 913 -10.75 -73.63 -0.80
C GLU A 913 -11.22 -72.51 -1.76
N LEU A 914 -11.27 -72.79 -3.07
CA LEU A 914 -11.68 -71.83 -4.09
C LEU A 914 -13.21 -71.66 -4.16
N LEU A 915 -13.96 -72.75 -4.08
CA LEU A 915 -15.41 -72.78 -4.32
C LEU A 915 -16.24 -71.85 -3.42
N PRO A 916 -16.01 -71.77 -2.09
CA PRO A 916 -16.75 -70.85 -1.24
C PRO A 916 -16.62 -69.40 -1.71
N ARG A 917 -15.45 -69.01 -2.22
CA ARG A 917 -15.17 -67.63 -2.71
C ARG A 917 -15.86 -67.33 -4.04
N VAL A 918 -16.04 -68.34 -4.90
CA VAL A 918 -16.77 -68.21 -6.19
C VAL A 918 -18.29 -68.14 -5.96
N LEU A 919 -18.79 -68.83 -4.93
CA LEU A 919 -20.22 -68.96 -4.64
C LEU A 919 -20.76 -67.89 -3.68
N ASP A 920 -19.96 -67.45 -2.70
CA ASP A 920 -20.35 -66.45 -1.71
C ASP A 920 -19.86 -65.04 -2.12
N GLY A 921 -20.79 -64.11 -2.31
CA GLY A 921 -20.53 -62.70 -2.63
C GLY A 921 -20.62 -61.75 -1.44
N SER A 922 -20.76 -62.27 -0.21
CA SER A 922 -21.01 -61.49 1.01
C SER A 922 -19.77 -61.24 1.89
N ALA A 923 -18.62 -61.83 1.56
CA ALA A 923 -17.38 -61.68 2.34
C ALA A 923 -16.64 -60.36 2.05
N ASP A 924 -15.97 -59.83 3.08
CA ASP A 924 -15.33 -58.51 3.19
C ASP A 924 -14.47 -58.07 1.98
N THR A 925 -14.61 -56.78 1.64
CA THR A 925 -13.72 -55.91 0.83
C THR A 925 -12.75 -56.58 -0.15
N VAL A 926 -13.27 -57.23 -1.20
CA VAL A 926 -12.46 -57.50 -2.40
C VAL A 926 -12.46 -56.25 -3.28
N VAL A 927 -11.30 -55.57 -3.34
CA VAL A 927 -11.05 -54.39 -4.20
C VAL A 927 -10.29 -54.88 -5.42
N LEU A 928 -10.77 -54.59 -6.63
CA LEU A 928 -9.98 -54.77 -7.85
C LEU A 928 -8.67 -54.01 -7.70
N LYS A 929 -7.54 -54.60 -8.12
CA LYS A 929 -6.27 -53.84 -8.17
C LYS A 929 -6.49 -52.55 -8.94
N ASP A 930 -6.07 -51.41 -8.37
CA ASP A 930 -6.20 -50.12 -9.03
C ASP A 930 -5.58 -50.18 -10.44
N PRO A 931 -6.25 -49.64 -11.46
CA PRO A 931 -5.67 -49.59 -12.78
C PRO A 931 -4.41 -48.70 -12.75
N PRO A 932 -3.35 -49.05 -13.49
CA PRO A 932 -2.19 -48.17 -13.66
C PRO A 932 -2.61 -46.74 -14.03
N LYS A 933 -1.93 -45.73 -13.48
CA LYS A 933 -2.22 -44.32 -13.81
C LYS A 933 -1.95 -44.08 -15.30
N VAL A 934 -3.02 -43.98 -16.09
CA VAL A 934 -2.94 -43.56 -17.49
C VAL A 934 -2.88 -42.03 -17.52
N HIS A 935 -1.72 -41.48 -17.84
CA HIS A 935 -1.58 -40.04 -18.07
C HIS A 935 -2.23 -39.67 -19.40
N VAL A 936 -3.45 -39.13 -19.35
CA VAL A 936 -4.13 -38.59 -20.53
C VAL A 936 -3.88 -37.09 -20.57
N THR A 937 -2.88 -36.68 -21.35
CA THR A 937 -2.40 -35.30 -21.38
C THR A 937 -3.31 -34.35 -22.16
N GLN A 938 -4.20 -34.78 -23.07
CA GLN A 938 -5.06 -33.86 -23.86
C GLN A 938 -6.43 -34.47 -24.25
N ALA A 939 -7.47 -33.64 -24.40
CA ALA A 939 -8.84 -34.06 -24.75
C ALA A 939 -8.98 -34.63 -26.18
N TYR A 940 -8.11 -34.23 -27.10
CA TYR A 940 -8.09 -34.66 -28.50
C TYR A 940 -7.64 -36.12 -28.70
N ASP A 941 -6.88 -36.68 -27.74
CA ASP A 941 -6.47 -38.09 -27.76
C ASP A 941 -7.68 -39.03 -27.67
N LEU A 942 -8.74 -38.66 -26.94
CA LEU A 942 -9.86 -39.57 -26.69
C LEU A 942 -10.82 -39.71 -27.86
N CYS A 943 -11.11 -38.62 -28.60
CA CYS A 943 -11.98 -38.70 -29.78
C CYS A 943 -11.34 -39.53 -30.90
N SER A 944 -10.05 -39.29 -31.16
CA SER A 944 -9.30 -40.02 -32.19
C SER A 944 -9.11 -41.50 -31.82
N ARG A 945 -8.81 -41.79 -30.55
CA ARG A 945 -8.76 -43.17 -30.04
C ARG A 945 -10.11 -43.86 -30.10
N LEU A 946 -11.21 -43.18 -29.77
CA LEU A 946 -12.56 -43.76 -29.88
C LEU A 946 -12.86 -44.19 -31.32
N ALA A 947 -12.63 -43.31 -32.30
CA ALA A 947 -12.82 -43.63 -33.71
C ALA A 947 -11.97 -44.83 -34.14
N ALA A 948 -10.66 -44.82 -33.83
CA ALA A 948 -9.74 -45.88 -34.21
C ALA A 948 -10.07 -47.25 -33.57
N VAL A 949 -10.38 -47.27 -32.28
CA VAL A 949 -10.73 -48.50 -31.55
C VAL A 949 -12.04 -49.07 -32.07
N MET A 950 -13.05 -48.23 -32.28
CA MET A 950 -14.37 -48.68 -32.73
C MET A 950 -14.38 -49.12 -34.19
N GLU A 951 -13.58 -48.49 -35.07
CA GLU A 951 -13.36 -48.94 -36.44
C GLU A 951 -12.67 -50.31 -36.48
N SER A 952 -11.63 -50.50 -35.66
CA SER A 952 -10.90 -51.77 -35.55
C SER A 952 -11.78 -52.92 -35.02
N ILE A 953 -12.65 -52.65 -34.04
CA ILE A 953 -13.62 -53.61 -33.49
C ILE A 953 -14.71 -53.99 -34.53
N HIS A 954 -15.20 -53.01 -35.31
CA HIS A 954 -16.19 -53.28 -36.36
C HIS A 954 -15.59 -54.08 -37.53
N ASN A 955 -14.34 -53.78 -37.93
CA ASN A 955 -13.66 -54.48 -39.02
C ASN A 955 -13.30 -55.94 -38.68
N THR A 956 -13.12 -56.27 -37.40
CA THR A 956 -12.96 -57.67 -36.95
C THR A 956 -14.28 -58.45 -36.90
N SER A 957 -15.43 -57.78 -37.01
CA SER A 957 -16.76 -58.38 -36.83
C SER A 957 -17.53 -58.65 -38.14
N VAL A 958 -16.95 -58.37 -39.31
CA VAL A 958 -17.59 -58.64 -40.62
C VAL A 958 -16.78 -59.62 -41.46
N VAL A 959 -16.92 -60.91 -41.15
CA VAL A 959 -16.88 -61.98 -42.17
C VAL A 959 -18.01 -62.96 -41.84
N ILE A 960 -19.23 -62.60 -42.23
CA ILE A 960 -20.24 -63.61 -42.58
C ILE A 960 -20.19 -63.69 -44.10
N VAL A 961 -19.41 -64.65 -44.61
CA VAL A 961 -19.61 -65.18 -45.96
C VAL A 961 -20.31 -66.53 -45.77
N LYS A 962 -21.40 -66.71 -46.51
CA LYS A 962 -22.21 -67.94 -46.59
C LYS A 962 -21.39 -69.22 -46.67
#